data_AF-A0A928QT18-F1
#
_entry.id   AF-A0A928QT18-F1
#
_cell.length_a   1.000
_cell.length_b   1.000
_cell.length_c   1.000
_cell.angle_alpha   90.00
_cell.angle_beta   90.00
_cell.angle_gamma   90.00
#
_symmetry.space_group_name_H-M   'P 1'
#
loop_
_entity.id
_entity.type
_entity.pdbx_description
1 polymer ?
#
loop_
_entity_poly.entity_id
_entity_poly.type
_entity_poly.pdbx_seq_one_letter_code
_entity_poly.pdbx_strand_id
1 'polypeptide(L)'
;MSDSKPQAGTKKKISVIDPVYQKFTKSVVRAIGSSEFYNYFMDAIAHAENEIQFSNRRMEKWVDRTWVEKIEGGLGALQKIISTPRNVIHEEELIVNVANAKKAGPDVVVHLAQHASLVEKFDPRTGDVRPSKLMQKYREDSIGLYENRLVYTVLENAHHFVKLRNDALFAEMSDEFGAKLKVQTEMTSATEHVHLDMYMSINDVDSALDTDGKHINIFDRISRLYRVLSVYMHSDFAQQMAKLPRVKGTITKTNVLKKNPNYKAIVALGEFLNEYDDVGYAVRVIEQNPVVTEEFQENIFRNVLFNYLILKGYLEREQDRRMPAPMKEKKRTLKPKFVKEIIEELTEDYDLPEVEIRRVLIEELTKEQLMQEEAAERRRLVEEREKRKKEEQERLRREQAAEKERLRQEKAAEKERLRQEKAAEEARLRQEQINREIEDTIRSKALKKELRYFADNLEKNLEAREAAAQKKAAELKEFEDAAKLLEEAEQRKLEAEEREKKRIKEERERIRREKQLAIERARREETERLEQQRQAQLAEEARLRREEEARLEKIRVAEEERMAQLRREQDAKDSAATVIYLDQVTIFLNALPQRLQLRQEEAQRIHQEQQEREMERQRRQLFRGVFRN
;
A
#
# COMPACT_ATOMS: atom_id res chain seq x y z
N MET A 1 -4.47 16.04 -56.59
CA MET A 1 -5.54 15.38 -55.82
C MET A 1 -4.96 14.17 -55.10
N SER A 2 -4.80 14.28 -53.78
CA SER A 2 -4.67 13.14 -52.85
C SER A 2 -4.59 13.72 -51.44
N ASP A 3 -5.74 13.90 -50.78
CA ASP A 3 -5.83 14.54 -49.46
C ASP A 3 -5.14 13.71 -48.37
N SER A 4 -4.14 14.28 -47.69
CA SER A 4 -3.72 13.83 -46.36
C SER A 4 -4.34 14.77 -45.31
N LYS A 5 -5.54 14.45 -44.84
CA LYS A 5 -6.18 15.18 -43.73
C LYS A 5 -5.27 15.15 -42.50
N PRO A 6 -4.99 16.29 -41.83
CA PRO A 6 -4.34 16.27 -40.52
C PRO A 6 -5.26 15.56 -39.52
N GLN A 7 -4.74 14.58 -38.78
CA GLN A 7 -5.52 13.87 -37.76
C GLN A 7 -5.88 14.83 -36.62
N ALA A 8 -7.10 14.67 -36.11
CA ALA A 8 -7.68 15.60 -35.15
C ALA A 8 -7.03 15.48 -33.76
N GLY A 9 -6.50 16.60 -33.27
CA GLY A 9 -6.68 17.00 -31.87
C GLY A 9 -6.17 16.06 -30.79
N THR A 10 -4.87 15.72 -30.81
CA THR A 10 -4.18 15.46 -29.53
C THR A 10 -4.24 16.73 -28.69
N LYS A 11 -5.16 16.79 -27.71
CA LYS A 11 -5.14 17.84 -26.68
C LYS A 11 -3.77 17.77 -26.00
N LYS A 12 -2.89 18.74 -26.26
CA LYS A 12 -1.66 18.90 -25.48
C LYS A 12 -2.07 19.02 -24.01
N LYS A 13 -1.71 18.04 -23.17
CA LYS A 13 -1.76 18.20 -21.71
C LYS A 13 -0.95 19.48 -21.42
N ILE A 14 -1.58 20.51 -20.86
CA ILE A 14 -0.89 21.77 -20.56
C ILE A 14 0.06 21.47 -19.40
N SER A 15 1.35 21.38 -19.69
CA SER A 15 2.40 21.13 -18.71
C SER A 15 2.47 22.29 -17.73
N VAL A 16 2.00 22.10 -16.50
CA VAL A 16 1.98 23.16 -15.46
C VAL A 16 3.39 23.59 -15.06
N ILE A 17 4.35 22.66 -15.09
CA ILE A 17 5.72 22.87 -14.60
C ILE A 17 6.60 23.62 -15.61
N ASP A 18 6.51 23.33 -16.91
CA ASP A 18 7.38 23.95 -17.94
C ASP A 18 7.32 25.51 -17.95
N PRO A 19 6.15 26.17 -17.90
CA PRO A 19 6.07 27.63 -17.76
C PRO A 19 6.67 28.18 -16.46
N VAL A 20 6.71 27.38 -15.38
CA VAL A 20 7.32 27.77 -14.09
C VAL A 20 8.84 27.60 -14.17
N TYR A 21 9.31 26.47 -14.71
CA TYR A 21 10.71 26.18 -14.98
C TYR A 21 11.35 27.27 -15.86
N GLN A 22 10.74 27.59 -17.00
CA GLN A 22 11.23 28.66 -17.90
C GLN A 22 11.22 30.05 -17.25
N LYS A 23 10.30 30.35 -16.32
CA LYS A 23 10.32 31.60 -15.56
C LYS A 23 11.46 31.62 -14.56
N PHE A 24 11.68 30.51 -13.85
CA PHE A 24 12.76 30.36 -12.89
C PHE A 24 14.13 30.51 -13.57
N THR A 25 14.42 29.74 -14.62
CA THR A 25 15.72 29.80 -15.33
C THR A 25 16.00 31.21 -15.87
N LYS A 26 15.02 31.85 -16.54
CA LYS A 26 15.16 33.23 -17.03
C LYS A 26 15.37 34.26 -15.92
N SER A 27 14.76 34.06 -14.74
CA SER A 27 14.95 34.93 -13.57
C SER A 27 16.36 34.77 -12.97
N VAL A 28 16.82 33.53 -12.83
CA VAL A 28 18.19 33.18 -12.39
C VAL A 28 19.24 33.80 -13.29
N VAL A 29 19.13 33.57 -14.60
CA VAL A 29 20.06 34.12 -15.62
C VAL A 29 20.11 35.64 -15.52
N ARG A 30 18.95 36.30 -15.42
CA ARG A 30 18.86 37.77 -15.33
C ARG A 30 19.47 38.34 -14.04
N ALA A 31 19.30 37.64 -12.91
CA ALA A 31 19.71 38.17 -11.61
C ALA A 31 21.22 38.03 -11.35
N ILE A 32 21.86 36.96 -11.84
CA ILE A 32 23.24 36.62 -11.48
C ILE A 32 24.17 36.56 -12.71
N GLY A 33 23.63 36.34 -13.92
CA GLY A 33 24.42 36.15 -15.15
C GLY A 33 25.25 37.34 -15.62
N SER A 34 25.03 38.54 -15.07
CA SER A 34 25.87 39.72 -15.33
C SER A 34 27.03 39.88 -14.35
N SER A 35 27.18 38.99 -13.36
CA SER A 35 28.25 39.06 -12.37
C SER A 35 29.54 38.41 -12.88
N GLU A 36 30.68 39.06 -12.66
CA GLU A 36 32.00 38.49 -12.93
C GLU A 36 32.22 37.18 -12.14
N PHE A 37 31.77 37.15 -10.89
CA PHE A 37 31.80 35.94 -10.05
C PHE A 37 30.96 34.79 -10.63
N TYR A 38 29.84 35.09 -11.30
CA TYR A 38 29.01 34.07 -11.94
C TYR A 38 29.77 33.40 -13.09
N ASN A 39 30.38 34.20 -13.98
CA ASN A 39 31.15 33.67 -15.11
C ASN A 39 32.37 32.86 -14.61
N TYR A 40 33.10 33.39 -13.62
CA TYR A 40 34.20 32.67 -12.98
C TYR A 40 33.77 31.33 -12.36
N PHE A 41 32.67 31.30 -11.61
CA PHE A 41 32.19 30.07 -10.98
C PHE A 41 31.69 29.05 -12.01
N MET A 42 30.98 29.50 -13.05
CA MET A 42 30.49 28.61 -14.12
C MET A 42 31.64 28.02 -14.96
N ASP A 43 32.72 28.77 -15.16
CA ASP A 43 33.93 28.25 -15.79
C ASP A 43 34.69 27.27 -14.87
N ALA A 44 34.84 27.61 -13.59
CA ALA A 44 35.49 26.75 -12.60
C ALA A 44 34.75 25.41 -12.38
N ILE A 45 33.41 25.43 -12.34
CA ILE A 45 32.62 24.20 -12.22
C ILE A 45 32.57 23.39 -13.52
N ALA A 46 32.65 24.03 -14.70
CA ALA A 46 32.72 23.32 -15.98
C ALA A 46 34.02 22.51 -16.11
N HIS A 47 35.12 22.99 -15.52
CA HIS A 47 36.42 22.30 -15.47
C HIS A 47 36.61 21.41 -14.23
N ALA A 48 35.62 21.33 -13.33
CA ALA A 48 35.67 20.49 -12.14
C ALA A 48 35.40 19.00 -12.44
N GLU A 49 35.73 18.12 -11.51
CA GLU A 49 35.36 16.70 -11.60
C GLU A 49 33.86 16.56 -11.32
N ASN A 50 33.08 16.28 -12.38
CA ASN A 50 31.62 16.19 -12.32
C ASN A 50 31.15 14.81 -12.81
N GLU A 51 30.40 14.10 -11.96
CA GLU A 51 29.64 12.91 -12.34
C GLU A 51 28.14 13.21 -12.26
N ILE A 52 27.48 13.27 -13.43
CA ILE A 52 26.02 13.46 -13.53
C ILE A 52 25.40 12.18 -14.09
N GLN A 53 24.60 11.50 -13.27
CA GLN A 53 23.81 10.34 -13.69
C GLN A 53 22.33 10.71 -13.70
N PHE A 54 21.67 10.55 -14.85
CA PHE A 54 20.24 10.79 -15.00
C PHE A 54 19.57 9.56 -15.63
N SER A 55 18.69 8.92 -14.85
CA SER A 55 17.94 7.73 -15.27
C SER A 55 16.44 7.98 -15.11
N ASN A 56 15.68 7.74 -16.16
CA ASN A 56 14.22 7.78 -16.16
C ASN A 56 13.69 6.34 -16.30
N ARG A 57 13.05 5.83 -15.25
CA ARG A 57 12.50 4.47 -15.22
C ARG A 57 11.01 4.50 -15.51
N ARG A 58 10.59 3.83 -16.58
CA ARG A 58 9.18 3.56 -16.91
C ARG A 58 8.89 2.07 -16.84
N MET A 59 7.86 1.67 -16.12
CA MET A 59 7.34 0.31 -16.15
C MET A 59 6.25 0.17 -17.21
N GLU A 60 6.37 -0.80 -18.11
CA GLU A 60 5.32 -1.21 -19.05
C GLU A 60 4.75 -2.57 -18.66
N LYS A 61 3.44 -2.60 -18.37
CA LYS A 61 2.71 -3.82 -18.01
C LYS A 61 1.90 -4.34 -19.19
N TRP A 62 2.37 -5.45 -19.75
CA TRP A 62 1.59 -6.24 -20.70
C TRP A 62 0.78 -7.29 -19.93
N VAL A 63 -0.47 -7.50 -20.34
CA VAL A 63 -1.34 -8.54 -19.77
C VAL A 63 -1.99 -9.28 -20.92
N ASP A 64 -1.97 -10.61 -20.87
CA ASP A 64 -2.72 -11.41 -21.82
C ASP A 64 -4.23 -11.24 -21.58
N ARG A 65 -4.97 -11.05 -22.66
CA ARG A 65 -6.42 -10.88 -22.62
C ARG A 65 -7.15 -12.22 -22.62
N THR A 66 -6.52 -13.30 -23.08
CA THR A 66 -7.22 -14.59 -23.24
C THR A 66 -7.76 -15.10 -21.90
N TRP A 67 -6.96 -15.07 -20.84
CA TRP A 67 -7.41 -15.52 -19.51
C TRP A 67 -8.49 -14.62 -18.92
N VAL A 68 -8.41 -13.30 -19.12
CA VAL A 68 -9.43 -12.34 -18.66
C VAL A 68 -10.77 -12.66 -19.32
N GLU A 69 -10.78 -12.84 -20.64
CA GLU A 69 -11.99 -13.13 -21.43
C GLU A 69 -12.58 -14.51 -21.13
N LYS A 70 -11.75 -15.53 -20.91
CA LYS A 70 -12.19 -16.89 -20.53
C LYS A 70 -12.84 -16.91 -19.14
N ILE A 71 -12.29 -16.17 -18.17
CA ILE A 71 -12.87 -16.06 -16.82
C ILE A 71 -14.16 -15.25 -16.84
N GLU A 72 -14.20 -14.10 -17.54
CA GLU A 72 -15.42 -13.29 -17.70
C GLU A 72 -16.57 -14.11 -18.33
N GLY A 73 -16.29 -14.90 -19.36
CA GLY A 73 -17.27 -15.80 -19.99
C GLY A 73 -17.84 -16.87 -19.05
N GLY A 74 -17.09 -17.27 -18.02
CA GLY A 74 -17.52 -18.23 -17.01
C GLY A 74 -18.39 -17.63 -15.88
N LEU A 75 -18.27 -16.32 -15.59
CA LEU A 75 -18.95 -15.69 -14.46
C LEU A 75 -20.48 -15.84 -14.50
N GLY A 76 -21.09 -15.65 -15.67
CA GLY A 76 -22.55 -15.76 -15.83
C GLY A 76 -23.09 -17.19 -15.59
N ALA A 77 -22.26 -18.21 -15.76
CA ALA A 77 -22.59 -19.59 -15.43
C ALA A 77 -22.40 -19.88 -13.94
N LEU A 78 -21.30 -19.37 -13.34
CA LEU A 78 -21.05 -19.44 -11.90
C LEU A 78 -22.20 -18.80 -11.11
N GLN A 79 -22.61 -17.58 -11.47
CA GLN A 79 -23.70 -16.86 -10.80
C GLN A 79 -24.99 -17.69 -10.74
N LYS A 80 -25.41 -18.26 -11.87
CA LYS A 80 -26.66 -19.04 -11.97
C LYS A 80 -26.65 -20.33 -11.15
N ILE A 81 -25.49 -20.96 -10.98
CA ILE A 81 -25.38 -22.20 -10.18
C ILE A 81 -25.21 -21.87 -8.69
N ILE A 82 -24.53 -20.77 -8.35
CA ILE A 82 -24.43 -20.28 -6.96
C ILE A 82 -25.81 -19.82 -6.45
N SER A 83 -26.62 -19.17 -7.29
CA SER A 83 -27.97 -18.73 -6.92
C SER A 83 -29.00 -19.86 -6.85
N THR A 84 -28.76 -20.97 -7.55
CA THR A 84 -29.68 -22.11 -7.62
C THR A 84 -28.88 -23.41 -7.66
N PRO A 85 -28.23 -23.78 -6.54
CA PRO A 85 -27.42 -24.97 -6.47
C PRO A 85 -28.31 -26.20 -6.49
N ARG A 86 -27.82 -27.28 -7.09
CA ARG A 86 -28.61 -28.52 -7.21
C ARG A 86 -28.64 -29.25 -5.87
N ASN A 87 -29.82 -29.40 -5.27
CA ASN A 87 -30.03 -30.29 -4.13
C ASN A 87 -30.39 -31.72 -4.60
N VAL A 88 -30.02 -32.71 -3.79
CA VAL A 88 -30.66 -34.03 -3.78
C VAL A 88 -31.31 -34.20 -2.43
N ILE A 89 -32.59 -34.57 -2.46
CA ILE A 89 -33.40 -34.83 -1.29
C ILE A 89 -33.18 -36.29 -0.91
N HIS A 90 -32.56 -36.53 0.25
CA HIS A 90 -32.49 -37.84 0.87
C HIS A 90 -33.65 -37.97 1.85
N GLU A 91 -34.38 -39.08 1.77
CA GLU A 91 -35.44 -39.41 2.72
C GLU A 91 -35.02 -40.64 3.52
N GLU A 92 -34.68 -40.44 4.80
CA GLU A 92 -34.30 -41.51 5.72
C GLU A 92 -35.47 -41.90 6.63
N GLU A 93 -35.73 -43.20 6.74
CA GLU A 93 -36.79 -43.75 7.58
C GLU A 93 -36.21 -44.20 8.93
N LEU A 94 -36.41 -43.42 9.99
CA LEU A 94 -35.87 -43.70 11.32
C LEU A 94 -36.98 -44.11 12.30
N ILE A 95 -36.77 -45.17 13.07
CA ILE A 95 -37.70 -45.60 14.12
C ILE A 95 -37.40 -44.82 15.41
N VAL A 96 -38.33 -43.96 15.81
CA VAL A 96 -38.22 -43.00 16.92
C VAL A 96 -39.25 -43.35 18.01
N ASN A 97 -38.92 -43.16 19.29
CA ASN A 97 -39.90 -43.35 20.38
C ASN A 97 -41.08 -42.38 20.20
N VAL A 98 -42.32 -42.81 20.52
CA VAL A 98 -43.54 -42.02 20.23
C VAL A 98 -43.50 -40.59 20.80
N ALA A 99 -42.93 -40.42 21.99
CA ALA A 99 -42.77 -39.09 22.62
C ALA A 99 -41.88 -38.11 21.83
N ASN A 100 -40.98 -38.62 20.98
CA ASN A 100 -40.06 -37.82 20.17
C ASN A 100 -40.50 -37.69 18.70
N ALA A 101 -41.54 -38.43 18.28
CA ALA A 101 -42.05 -38.41 16.92
C ALA A 101 -42.90 -37.14 16.67
N LYS A 102 -42.60 -36.39 15.60
CA LYS A 102 -43.25 -35.10 15.34
C LYS A 102 -44.54 -35.19 14.52
N LYS A 103 -44.61 -36.10 13.55
CA LYS A 103 -45.77 -36.24 12.65
C LYS A 103 -45.85 -37.67 12.11
N ALA A 104 -46.95 -38.35 12.40
CA ALA A 104 -47.27 -39.64 11.78
C ALA A 104 -47.86 -39.43 10.38
N GLY A 105 -47.32 -40.14 9.39
CA GLY A 105 -47.88 -40.25 8.04
C GLY A 105 -48.59 -41.60 7.82
N PRO A 106 -49.24 -41.82 6.67
CA PRO A 106 -49.89 -43.09 6.35
C PRO A 106 -48.90 -44.27 6.34
N ASP A 107 -47.66 -44.04 5.89
CA ASP A 107 -46.58 -45.03 5.88
C ASP A 107 -46.29 -45.60 7.28
N VAL A 108 -46.51 -44.81 8.33
CA VAL A 108 -46.29 -45.21 9.72
C VAL A 108 -47.30 -46.26 10.15
N VAL A 109 -48.54 -46.20 9.63
CA VAL A 109 -49.58 -47.21 9.87
C VAL A 109 -49.20 -48.53 9.19
N VAL A 110 -48.67 -48.48 7.97
CA VAL A 110 -48.17 -49.66 7.24
C VAL A 110 -46.99 -50.31 7.98
N HIS A 111 -46.03 -49.51 8.41
CA HIS A 111 -44.86 -49.99 9.18
C HIS A 111 -45.26 -50.58 10.55
N LEU A 112 -46.21 -49.97 11.26
CA LEU A 112 -46.75 -50.54 12.51
C LEU A 112 -47.50 -51.86 12.29
N ALA A 113 -48.26 -51.98 11.20
CA ALA A 113 -48.96 -53.22 10.85
C ALA A 113 -47.98 -54.37 10.52
N GLN A 114 -46.82 -54.05 9.94
CA GLN A 114 -45.75 -55.03 9.67
C GLN A 114 -44.93 -55.37 10.92
N HIS A 115 -44.80 -54.45 11.87
CA HIS A 115 -43.94 -54.58 13.04
C HIS A 115 -44.71 -54.45 14.37
N ALA A 116 -45.55 -55.46 14.66
CA ALA A 116 -46.35 -55.54 15.89
C ALA A 116 -45.53 -55.39 17.19
N SER A 117 -44.23 -55.73 17.19
CA SER A 117 -43.31 -55.50 18.33
C SER A 117 -43.12 -54.03 18.72
N LEU A 118 -43.54 -53.09 17.88
CA LEU A 118 -43.52 -51.65 18.16
C LEU A 118 -44.85 -51.15 18.79
N VAL A 119 -45.82 -52.05 19.01
CA VAL A 119 -47.09 -51.78 19.70
C VAL A 119 -46.96 -52.15 21.17
N GLU A 120 -47.27 -51.21 22.07
CA GLU A 120 -47.22 -51.41 23.52
C GLU A 120 -48.54 -51.97 24.07
N LYS A 121 -49.67 -51.40 23.60
CA LYS A 121 -51.02 -51.82 24.00
C LYS A 121 -51.98 -51.77 22.82
N PHE A 122 -52.92 -52.68 22.83
CA PHE A 122 -54.08 -52.73 21.94
C PHE A 122 -55.32 -52.93 22.79
N ASP A 123 -56.35 -52.11 22.59
CA ASP A 123 -57.65 -52.30 23.26
C ASP A 123 -58.61 -53.06 22.32
N PRO A 124 -58.97 -54.32 22.62
CA PRO A 124 -59.85 -55.11 21.75
C PRO A 124 -61.29 -54.60 21.66
N ARG A 125 -61.71 -53.65 22.51
CA ARG A 125 -63.08 -53.10 22.53
C ARG A 125 -63.23 -51.81 21.75
N THR A 126 -62.19 -50.97 21.69
CA THR A 126 -62.21 -49.72 20.90
C THR A 126 -61.45 -49.85 19.58
N GLY A 127 -60.53 -50.83 19.47
CA GLY A 127 -59.62 -50.97 18.33
C GLY A 127 -58.41 -50.03 18.41
N ASP A 128 -58.23 -49.29 19.50
CA ASP A 128 -57.12 -48.34 19.66
C ASP A 128 -55.78 -49.06 19.81
N VAL A 129 -54.81 -48.61 19.01
CA VAL A 129 -53.42 -49.09 19.03
C VAL A 129 -52.54 -48.02 19.65
N ARG A 130 -51.85 -48.35 20.75
CA ARG A 130 -50.85 -47.49 21.38
C ARG A 130 -49.43 -47.99 21.07
N PRO A 131 -48.73 -47.40 20.08
CA PRO A 131 -47.35 -47.74 19.81
C PRO A 131 -46.38 -47.24 20.90
N SER A 132 -45.23 -47.90 21.00
CA SER A 132 -44.05 -47.47 21.78
C SER A 132 -43.02 -46.74 20.91
N LYS A 133 -42.93 -47.10 19.62
CA LYS A 133 -42.08 -46.44 18.62
C LYS A 133 -42.82 -46.26 17.30
N LEU A 134 -42.51 -45.17 16.60
CA LEU A 134 -43.05 -44.81 15.30
C LEU A 134 -41.91 -44.65 14.29
N MET A 135 -42.12 -45.11 13.06
CA MET A 135 -41.27 -44.71 11.94
C MET A 135 -41.50 -43.23 11.64
N GLN A 136 -40.44 -42.47 11.41
CA GLN A 136 -40.50 -41.08 10.95
C GLN A 136 -39.56 -40.88 9.76
N LYS A 137 -40.10 -40.28 8.69
CA LYS A 137 -39.33 -39.83 7.52
C LYS A 137 -38.62 -38.52 7.85
N TYR A 138 -37.29 -38.55 7.83
CA TYR A 138 -36.44 -37.38 7.86
C TYR A 138 -36.06 -37.02 6.43
N ARG A 139 -36.25 -35.75 6.07
CA ARG A 139 -35.85 -35.22 4.77
C ARG A 139 -34.59 -34.39 4.94
N GLU A 140 -33.48 -34.85 4.39
CA GLU A 140 -32.21 -34.14 4.36
C GLU A 140 -31.89 -33.65 2.94
N ASP A 141 -31.78 -32.33 2.78
CA ASP A 141 -31.41 -31.71 1.51
C ASP A 141 -29.87 -31.66 1.39
N SER A 142 -29.30 -32.63 0.69
CA SER A 142 -27.86 -32.67 0.42
C SER A 142 -27.50 -31.87 -0.82
N ILE A 143 -26.70 -30.82 -0.64
CA ILE A 143 -26.15 -30.02 -1.74
C ILE A 143 -24.79 -30.59 -2.19
N GLY A 144 -24.23 -31.58 -1.49
CA GLY A 144 -22.84 -32.09 -1.64
C GLY A 144 -22.52 -32.90 -2.91
N LEU A 145 -23.28 -32.69 -3.98
CA LEU A 145 -23.15 -33.39 -5.26
C LEU A 145 -21.78 -33.19 -5.91
N TYR A 146 -21.36 -34.16 -6.72
CA TYR A 146 -20.11 -34.09 -7.47
C TYR A 146 -20.03 -32.82 -8.33
N GLU A 147 -21.11 -32.48 -9.03
CA GLU A 147 -21.19 -31.30 -9.88
C GLU A 147 -21.05 -29.98 -9.10
N ASN A 148 -21.65 -29.89 -7.92
CA ASN A 148 -21.55 -28.68 -7.09
C ASN A 148 -20.15 -28.54 -6.47
N ARG A 149 -19.55 -29.66 -6.04
CA ARG A 149 -18.16 -29.69 -5.57
C ARG A 149 -17.17 -29.34 -6.68
N LEU A 150 -17.42 -29.76 -7.92
CA LEU A 150 -16.65 -29.34 -9.09
C LEU A 150 -16.77 -27.83 -9.31
N VAL A 151 -17.99 -27.29 -9.32
CA VAL A 151 -18.24 -25.85 -9.48
C VAL A 151 -17.51 -25.03 -8.41
N TYR A 152 -17.55 -25.46 -7.15
CA TYR A 152 -16.79 -24.84 -6.09
C TYR A 152 -15.28 -24.93 -6.32
N THR A 153 -14.77 -26.10 -6.74
CA THR A 153 -13.33 -26.28 -7.01
C THR A 153 -12.85 -25.37 -8.14
N VAL A 154 -13.64 -25.21 -9.22
CA VAL A 154 -13.33 -24.27 -10.30
C VAL A 154 -13.41 -22.82 -9.83
N LEU A 155 -14.37 -22.47 -8.97
CA LEU A 155 -14.47 -21.13 -8.37
C LEU A 155 -13.26 -20.79 -7.47
N GLU A 156 -12.86 -21.73 -6.62
CA GLU A 156 -11.69 -21.61 -5.72
C GLU A 156 -10.40 -21.43 -6.52
N ASN A 157 -10.21 -22.25 -7.57
CA ASN A 157 -9.09 -22.13 -8.51
C ASN A 157 -9.12 -20.80 -9.28
N ALA A 158 -10.27 -20.39 -9.82
CA ALA A 158 -10.41 -19.12 -10.55
C ALA A 158 -10.11 -17.92 -9.65
N HIS A 159 -10.64 -17.91 -8.42
CA HIS A 159 -10.37 -16.86 -7.44
C HIS A 159 -8.89 -16.79 -7.09
N HIS A 160 -8.22 -17.93 -6.85
CA HIS A 160 -6.79 -17.96 -6.57
C HIS A 160 -5.95 -17.51 -7.77
N PHE A 161 -6.30 -17.97 -8.98
CA PHE A 161 -5.64 -17.62 -10.25
C PHE A 161 -5.68 -16.12 -10.53
N VAL A 162 -6.85 -15.49 -10.33
CA VAL A 162 -7.02 -14.03 -10.51
C VAL A 162 -6.37 -13.27 -9.36
N LYS A 163 -6.49 -13.74 -8.10
CA LYS A 163 -5.87 -13.08 -6.95
C LYS A 163 -4.36 -12.99 -7.11
N LEU A 164 -3.68 -14.10 -7.43
CA LEU A 164 -2.22 -14.11 -7.57
C LEU A 164 -1.72 -13.10 -8.63
N ARG A 165 -2.44 -13.00 -9.76
CA ARG A 165 -2.11 -12.09 -10.87
C ARG A 165 -2.48 -10.64 -10.55
N ASN A 166 -3.62 -10.41 -9.90
CA ASN A 166 -4.01 -9.09 -9.40
C ASN A 166 -2.98 -8.58 -8.39
N ASP A 167 -2.67 -9.38 -7.38
CA ASP A 167 -1.75 -8.98 -6.31
C ASP A 167 -0.34 -8.71 -6.86
N ALA A 168 0.17 -9.51 -7.81
CA ALA A 168 1.44 -9.21 -8.50
C ALA A 168 1.36 -7.90 -9.33
N LEU A 169 0.35 -7.77 -10.19
CA LEU A 169 0.15 -6.59 -11.03
C LEU A 169 0.02 -5.28 -10.22
N PHE A 170 -0.57 -5.34 -9.01
CA PHE A 170 -0.79 -4.16 -8.17
C PHE A 170 0.27 -3.94 -7.08
N ALA A 171 0.96 -4.98 -6.59
CA ALA A 171 2.07 -4.82 -5.62
C ALA A 171 3.26 -4.08 -6.24
N GLU A 172 3.55 -4.33 -7.52
CA GLU A 172 4.61 -3.65 -8.27
C GLU A 172 4.23 -2.23 -8.74
N MET A 173 3.10 -1.68 -8.29
CA MET A 173 2.68 -0.30 -8.66
C MET A 173 3.32 0.76 -7.76
N SER A 174 3.81 0.40 -6.57
CA SER A 174 4.19 1.39 -5.54
C SER A 174 5.62 1.94 -5.62
N ASP A 175 6.49 1.43 -6.50
CA ASP A 175 7.94 1.67 -6.38
C ASP A 175 8.71 2.00 -7.68
N GLU A 176 8.07 2.02 -8.85
CA GLU A 176 8.81 1.92 -10.14
C GLU A 176 8.44 2.93 -11.25
N PHE A 177 7.84 4.07 -10.91
CA PHE A 177 7.88 5.25 -11.77
C PHE A 177 8.76 6.31 -11.12
N GLY A 178 9.87 6.68 -11.76
CA GLY A 178 10.61 7.83 -11.29
C GLY A 178 11.82 8.25 -12.11
N ALA A 179 12.05 9.56 -12.11
CA ALA A 179 13.26 10.18 -12.61
C ALA A 179 14.25 10.33 -11.44
N LYS A 180 15.44 9.74 -11.58
CA LYS A 180 16.54 9.87 -10.63
C LYS A 180 17.64 10.72 -11.24
N LEU A 181 18.07 11.72 -10.49
CA LEU A 181 19.23 12.55 -10.79
C LEU A 181 20.22 12.41 -9.64
N LYS A 182 21.42 11.93 -9.94
CA LYS A 182 22.58 11.97 -9.05
C LYS A 182 23.61 12.93 -9.64
N VAL A 183 24.11 13.85 -8.83
CA VAL A 183 25.14 14.83 -9.20
C VAL A 183 26.22 14.78 -8.12
N GLN A 184 27.43 14.43 -8.51
CA GLN A 184 28.62 14.58 -7.68
C GLN A 184 29.56 15.57 -8.37
N THR A 185 29.94 16.61 -7.64
CA THR A 185 30.83 17.68 -8.12
C THR A 185 31.94 17.88 -7.09
N GLU A 186 33.19 17.80 -7.54
CA GLU A 186 34.38 18.13 -6.76
C GLU A 186 35.18 19.24 -7.45
N MET A 187 35.03 20.46 -6.92
CA MET A 187 35.69 21.67 -7.42
C MET A 187 36.77 22.12 -6.44
N THR A 188 38.01 22.22 -6.91
CA THR A 188 39.13 22.75 -6.14
C THR A 188 39.54 24.12 -6.67
N SER A 189 39.47 25.13 -5.80
CA SER A 189 39.97 26.49 -6.01
C SER A 189 41.23 26.72 -5.15
N ALA A 190 41.98 27.78 -5.42
CA ALA A 190 43.21 28.12 -4.68
C ALA A 190 42.99 28.35 -3.17
N THR A 191 41.76 28.62 -2.74
CA THR A 191 41.38 28.90 -1.34
C THR A 191 40.37 27.92 -0.75
N GLU A 192 39.68 27.12 -1.58
CA GLU A 192 38.50 26.36 -1.17
C GLU A 192 38.38 25.03 -1.94
N HIS A 193 38.08 23.95 -1.23
CA HIS A 193 37.63 22.69 -1.83
C HIS A 193 36.12 22.56 -1.60
N VAL A 194 35.36 22.46 -2.69
CA VAL A 194 33.89 22.35 -2.69
C VAL A 194 33.53 20.97 -3.23
N HIS A 195 33.08 20.10 -2.32
CA HIS A 195 32.52 18.80 -2.67
C HIS A 195 31.00 18.83 -2.42
N LEU A 196 30.22 18.44 -3.43
CA LEU A 196 28.76 18.38 -3.37
C LEU A 196 28.28 17.05 -3.93
N ASP A 197 27.53 16.30 -3.11
CA ASP A 197 26.79 15.12 -3.53
C ASP A 197 25.29 15.40 -3.39
N MET A 198 24.55 15.29 -4.49
CA MET A 198 23.11 15.48 -4.55
C MET A 198 22.44 14.29 -5.20
N TYR A 199 21.45 13.74 -4.50
CA TYR A 199 20.55 12.71 -5.02
C TYR A 199 19.10 13.20 -4.94
N MET A 200 18.42 13.20 -6.08
CA MET A 200 17.01 13.55 -6.22
C MET A 200 16.28 12.45 -6.96
N SER A 201 15.27 11.85 -6.33
CA SER A 201 14.35 10.90 -6.96
C SER A 201 12.92 11.44 -6.93
N ILE A 202 12.37 11.70 -8.10
CA ILE A 202 10.95 12.07 -8.27
C ILE A 202 10.22 10.77 -8.57
N ASN A 203 9.43 10.26 -7.62
CA ASN A 203 8.59 9.08 -7.85
C ASN A 203 7.14 9.51 -8.13
N ASP A 204 6.51 8.92 -9.15
CA ASP A 204 5.11 9.19 -9.48
C ASP A 204 4.20 8.15 -8.78
N VAL A 205 3.48 8.60 -7.76
CA VAL A 205 2.62 7.78 -6.90
C VAL A 205 1.24 7.54 -7.54
N ASP A 206 0.82 8.39 -8.49
CA ASP A 206 -0.51 8.35 -9.13
C ASP A 206 -0.48 7.82 -10.58
N SER A 207 0.70 7.52 -11.14
CA SER A 207 0.87 6.90 -12.49
C SER A 207 0.31 5.48 -12.64
N ALA A 208 -0.48 4.99 -11.67
CA ALA A 208 -1.24 3.75 -11.75
C ALA A 208 -2.16 3.65 -12.99
N LEU A 209 -2.44 4.77 -13.66
CA LEU A 209 -3.42 4.86 -14.76
C LEU A 209 -2.94 5.60 -16.03
N ASP A 210 -1.70 6.12 -16.12
CA ASP A 210 -1.22 6.84 -17.32
C ASP A 210 -0.39 5.94 -18.29
N THR A 211 -0.53 4.61 -18.14
CA THR A 211 -0.14 3.64 -19.18
C THR A 211 -1.27 3.56 -20.22
N ASP A 212 -0.96 3.78 -21.51
CA ASP A 212 -1.86 3.97 -22.66
C ASP A 212 -3.30 3.49 -22.45
N GLY A 213 -4.32 4.33 -22.71
CA GLY A 213 -5.73 4.10 -22.35
C GLY A 213 -6.40 2.79 -22.82
N LYS A 214 -5.74 1.95 -23.62
CA LYS A 214 -6.11 0.56 -23.91
C LYS A 214 -5.77 -0.42 -22.77
N HIS A 215 -4.78 -0.11 -21.94
CA HIS A 215 -4.32 -0.91 -20.80
C HIS A 215 -5.13 -0.59 -19.53
N ILE A 216 -5.49 0.67 -19.27
CA ILE A 216 -6.37 1.08 -18.15
C ILE A 216 -7.60 0.16 -18.03
N ASN A 217 -8.31 -0.04 -19.14
CA ASN A 217 -9.53 -0.85 -19.18
C ASN A 217 -9.28 -2.33 -18.81
N ILE A 218 -8.08 -2.90 -19.10
CA ILE A 218 -7.77 -4.28 -18.71
C ILE A 218 -7.56 -4.40 -17.19
N PHE A 219 -6.88 -3.44 -16.57
CA PHE A 219 -6.68 -3.44 -15.12
C PHE A 219 -8.01 -3.26 -14.37
N ASP A 220 -8.87 -2.34 -14.82
CA ASP A 220 -10.23 -2.17 -14.28
C ASP A 220 -11.09 -3.44 -14.42
N ARG A 221 -10.92 -4.21 -15.52
CA ARG A 221 -11.59 -5.50 -15.69
C ARG A 221 -11.05 -6.54 -14.70
N ILE A 222 -9.73 -6.63 -14.52
CA ILE A 222 -9.10 -7.57 -13.58
C ILE A 222 -9.49 -7.29 -12.13
N SER A 223 -9.47 -6.02 -11.69
CA SER A 223 -9.92 -5.67 -10.34
C SER A 223 -11.42 -5.94 -10.14
N ARG A 224 -12.25 -5.78 -11.18
CA ARG A 224 -13.67 -6.18 -11.14
C ARG A 224 -13.84 -7.70 -11.07
N LEU A 225 -13.10 -8.46 -11.87
CA LEU A 225 -13.08 -9.94 -11.81
C LEU A 225 -12.74 -10.42 -10.40
N TYR A 226 -11.67 -9.90 -9.79
CA TYR A 226 -11.26 -10.26 -8.44
C TYR A 226 -12.37 -9.96 -7.41
N ARG A 227 -12.98 -8.77 -7.47
CA ARG A 227 -14.11 -8.40 -6.59
C ARG A 227 -15.31 -9.35 -6.76
N VAL A 228 -15.72 -9.67 -7.98
CA VAL A 228 -16.86 -10.55 -8.25
C VAL A 228 -16.58 -11.99 -7.78
N LEU A 229 -15.40 -12.54 -8.09
CA LEU A 229 -15.01 -13.87 -7.62
C LEU A 229 -14.90 -13.93 -6.10
N SER A 230 -14.42 -12.87 -5.45
CA SER A 230 -14.39 -12.77 -3.99
C SER A 230 -15.81 -12.77 -3.39
N VAL A 231 -16.76 -12.02 -3.97
CA VAL A 231 -18.18 -12.08 -3.55
C VAL A 231 -18.74 -13.50 -3.69
N TYR A 232 -18.44 -14.21 -4.78
CA TYR A 232 -18.86 -15.60 -4.98
C TYR A 232 -18.23 -16.56 -3.96
N MET A 233 -16.95 -16.38 -3.60
CA MET A 233 -16.27 -17.18 -2.57
C MET A 233 -16.83 -16.99 -1.16
N HIS A 234 -17.44 -15.84 -0.86
CA HIS A 234 -18.08 -15.57 0.44
C HIS A 234 -19.58 -15.96 0.48
N SER A 235 -20.17 -16.43 -0.62
CA SER A 235 -21.58 -16.86 -0.69
C SER A 235 -21.89 -18.07 0.20
N ASP A 236 -23.15 -18.24 0.61
CA ASP A 236 -23.59 -19.37 1.43
C ASP A 236 -23.29 -20.73 0.76
N PHE A 237 -23.48 -20.82 -0.56
CA PHE A 237 -23.08 -21.98 -1.35
C PHE A 237 -21.59 -22.29 -1.16
N ALA A 238 -20.73 -21.28 -1.30
CA ALA A 238 -19.29 -21.44 -1.14
C ALA A 238 -18.91 -21.83 0.29
N GLN A 239 -19.53 -21.26 1.32
CA GLN A 239 -19.27 -21.62 2.72
C GLN A 239 -19.70 -23.05 3.06
N GLN A 240 -20.78 -23.55 2.45
CA GLN A 240 -21.23 -24.93 2.62
C GLN A 240 -20.31 -25.92 1.87
N MET A 241 -19.98 -25.62 0.61
CA MET A 241 -19.07 -26.44 -0.20
C MET A 241 -17.64 -26.46 0.35
N ALA A 242 -17.20 -25.38 1.02
CA ALA A 242 -15.87 -25.30 1.62
C ALA A 242 -15.57 -26.43 2.62
N LYS A 243 -16.60 -27.02 3.24
CA LYS A 243 -16.49 -28.14 4.20
C LYS A 243 -16.33 -29.51 3.51
N LEU A 244 -16.56 -29.60 2.21
CA LEU A 244 -16.58 -30.84 1.45
C LEU A 244 -15.27 -31.07 0.67
N PRO A 245 -14.87 -32.33 0.41
CA PRO A 245 -13.64 -32.64 -0.33
C PRO A 245 -13.73 -32.14 -1.78
N ARG A 246 -12.66 -31.48 -2.23
CA ARG A 246 -12.52 -30.93 -3.59
C ARG A 246 -12.43 -32.02 -4.65
N VAL A 247 -12.83 -31.69 -5.87
CA VAL A 247 -12.69 -32.59 -7.03
C VAL A 247 -11.26 -32.49 -7.54
N LYS A 248 -10.47 -33.55 -7.35
CA LYS A 248 -9.06 -33.62 -7.78
C LYS A 248 -8.91 -34.43 -9.08
N GLY A 249 -7.97 -34.03 -9.92
CA GLY A 249 -7.63 -34.74 -11.16
C GLY A 249 -8.63 -34.49 -12.30
N THR A 250 -8.68 -35.42 -13.25
CA THR A 250 -9.48 -35.30 -14.48
C THR A 250 -10.98 -35.23 -14.19
N ILE A 251 -11.65 -34.22 -14.77
CA ILE A 251 -13.09 -34.00 -14.61
C ILE A 251 -13.88 -35.15 -15.24
N THR A 252 -14.61 -35.93 -14.43
CA THR A 252 -15.51 -36.97 -14.93
C THR A 252 -16.76 -36.34 -15.57
N LYS A 253 -16.95 -36.55 -16.88
CA LYS A 253 -17.98 -35.87 -17.68
C LYS A 253 -19.36 -36.52 -17.52
N THR A 254 -20.04 -36.23 -16.40
CA THR A 254 -21.41 -36.70 -16.10
C THR A 254 -22.45 -36.14 -17.08
N ASN A 255 -23.65 -36.73 -17.10
CA ASN A 255 -24.77 -36.27 -17.94
C ASN A 255 -25.20 -34.83 -17.62
N VAL A 256 -25.05 -34.38 -16.37
CA VAL A 256 -25.38 -33.02 -15.95
C VAL A 256 -24.40 -32.01 -16.57
N LEU A 257 -23.09 -32.31 -16.50
CA LEU A 257 -22.03 -31.50 -17.08
C LEU A 257 -22.11 -31.43 -18.62
N LYS A 258 -22.57 -32.51 -19.27
CA LYS A 258 -22.74 -32.58 -20.73
C LYS A 258 -23.97 -31.81 -21.22
N LYS A 259 -25.12 -31.92 -20.53
CA LYS A 259 -26.42 -31.40 -21.02
C LYS A 259 -26.73 -29.96 -20.58
N ASN A 260 -26.27 -29.52 -19.40
CA ASN A 260 -26.59 -28.18 -18.91
C ASN A 260 -25.55 -27.14 -19.39
N PRO A 261 -25.96 -26.07 -20.10
CA PRO A 261 -25.04 -25.06 -20.62
C PRO A 261 -24.16 -24.38 -19.56
N ASN A 262 -24.69 -24.14 -18.36
CA ASN A 262 -23.94 -23.46 -17.29
C ASN A 262 -22.81 -24.37 -16.77
N TYR A 263 -23.11 -25.65 -16.52
CA TYR A 263 -22.08 -26.60 -16.09
C TYR A 263 -21.06 -26.87 -17.20
N LYS A 264 -21.46 -26.89 -18.47
CA LYS A 264 -20.53 -27.01 -19.60
C LYS A 264 -19.55 -25.83 -19.67
N ALA A 265 -20.01 -24.60 -19.43
CA ALA A 265 -19.14 -23.42 -19.37
C ALA A 265 -18.14 -23.49 -18.20
N ILE A 266 -18.54 -24.02 -17.04
CA ILE A 266 -17.66 -24.19 -15.88
C ILE A 266 -16.65 -25.33 -16.11
N VAL A 267 -17.02 -26.41 -16.79
CA VAL A 267 -16.05 -27.44 -17.21
C VAL A 267 -15.02 -26.84 -18.16
N ALA A 268 -15.43 -26.05 -19.16
CA ALA A 268 -14.51 -25.38 -20.07
C ALA A 268 -13.59 -24.36 -19.36
N LEU A 269 -14.10 -23.67 -18.33
CA LEU A 269 -13.28 -22.80 -17.47
C LEU A 269 -12.28 -23.62 -16.62
N GLY A 270 -12.71 -24.76 -16.07
CA GLY A 270 -11.85 -25.66 -15.29
C GLY A 270 -10.77 -26.34 -16.13
N GLU A 271 -11.10 -26.76 -17.36
CA GLU A 271 -10.13 -27.26 -18.35
C GLU A 271 -9.12 -26.16 -18.69
N PHE A 272 -9.58 -24.94 -19.02
CA PHE A 272 -8.71 -23.79 -19.26
C PHE A 272 -7.77 -23.47 -18.08
N LEU A 273 -8.27 -23.43 -16.85
CA LEU A 273 -7.45 -23.12 -15.66
C LEU A 273 -6.41 -24.20 -15.34
N ASN A 274 -6.59 -25.43 -15.85
CA ASN A 274 -5.61 -26.52 -15.71
C ASN A 274 -4.62 -26.58 -16.88
N GLU A 275 -4.97 -26.03 -18.05
CA GLU A 275 -4.14 -25.98 -19.26
C GLU A 275 -3.31 -24.67 -19.37
N TYR A 276 -3.67 -23.63 -18.61
CA TYR A 276 -3.01 -22.32 -18.67
C TYR A 276 -1.77 -22.25 -17.76
N ASP A 277 -0.63 -22.71 -18.30
CA ASP A 277 0.67 -22.69 -17.62
C ASP A 277 1.38 -21.32 -17.62
N ASP A 278 0.93 -20.36 -18.42
CA ASP A 278 1.58 -19.04 -18.52
C ASP A 278 1.29 -18.16 -17.28
N VAL A 279 2.24 -17.30 -16.93
CA VAL A 279 2.08 -16.21 -15.97
C VAL A 279 0.99 -15.24 -16.48
N GLY A 280 0.87 -15.02 -17.79
CA GLY A 280 -0.23 -14.25 -18.39
C GLY A 280 -0.19 -12.74 -18.14
N TYR A 281 0.92 -12.26 -17.57
CA TYR A 281 1.32 -10.87 -17.53
C TYR A 281 2.84 -10.79 -17.66
N ALA A 282 3.34 -9.69 -18.21
CA ALA A 282 4.76 -9.40 -18.31
C ALA A 282 4.99 -7.95 -17.90
N VAL A 283 5.80 -7.76 -16.87
CA VAL A 283 6.19 -6.43 -16.38
C VAL A 283 7.59 -6.14 -16.91
N ARG A 284 7.68 -5.17 -17.82
CA ARG A 284 8.93 -4.72 -18.43
C ARG A 284 9.36 -3.42 -17.79
N VAL A 285 10.54 -3.43 -17.20
CA VAL A 285 11.20 -2.21 -16.75
C VAL A 285 11.98 -1.66 -17.93
N ILE A 286 11.57 -0.48 -18.41
CA ILE A 286 12.31 0.30 -19.41
C ILE A 286 13.05 1.39 -18.65
N GLU A 287 14.31 1.14 -18.36
CA GLU A 287 15.23 2.17 -17.90
C GLU A 287 15.78 2.94 -19.10
N GLN A 288 15.44 4.22 -19.18
CA GLN A 288 16.01 5.15 -20.15
C GLN A 288 17.07 5.97 -19.45
N ASN A 289 18.29 5.94 -19.97
CA ASN A 289 19.37 6.85 -19.57
C ASN A 289 19.55 7.90 -20.67
N PRO A 290 18.66 8.91 -20.74
CA PRO A 290 18.76 9.95 -21.77
C PRO A 290 20.03 10.78 -21.55
N VAL A 291 20.65 11.19 -22.66
CA VAL A 291 21.85 12.03 -22.62
C VAL A 291 21.55 13.35 -21.92
N VAL A 292 22.37 13.72 -20.95
CA VAL A 292 22.34 15.04 -20.30
C VAL A 292 22.67 16.09 -21.37
N THR A 293 21.68 16.89 -21.75
CA THR A 293 21.88 18.01 -22.68
C THR A 293 22.67 19.13 -22.01
N GLU A 294 23.44 19.89 -22.78
CA GLU A 294 24.22 21.05 -22.31
C GLU A 294 23.37 22.04 -21.49
N GLU A 295 22.17 22.38 -21.97
CA GLU A 295 21.22 23.23 -21.21
C GLU A 295 20.83 22.61 -19.85
N PHE A 296 20.70 21.28 -19.76
CA PHE A 296 20.36 20.61 -18.50
C PHE A 296 21.55 20.60 -17.54
N GLN A 297 22.76 20.36 -18.06
CA GLN A 297 24.02 20.46 -17.30
C GLN A 297 24.26 21.88 -16.77
N GLU A 298 24.08 22.91 -17.59
CA GLU A 298 24.14 24.31 -17.14
C GLU A 298 23.17 24.59 -16.00
N ASN A 299 21.93 24.08 -16.09
CA ASN A 299 20.92 24.28 -15.06
C ASN A 299 21.24 23.52 -13.76
N ILE A 300 21.92 22.37 -13.84
CA ILE A 300 22.51 21.68 -12.68
C ILE A 300 23.63 22.54 -12.06
N PHE A 301 24.56 23.04 -12.85
CA PHE A 301 25.65 23.90 -12.36
C PHE A 301 25.14 25.21 -11.72
N ARG A 302 24.10 25.82 -12.28
CA ARG A 302 23.38 26.94 -11.64
C ARG A 302 22.81 26.56 -10.27
N ASN A 303 22.31 25.32 -10.09
CA ASN A 303 21.85 24.84 -8.78
C ASN A 303 23.02 24.65 -7.79
N VAL A 304 24.15 24.09 -8.23
CA VAL A 304 25.37 23.98 -7.42
C VAL A 304 25.83 25.36 -6.95
N LEU A 305 25.85 26.35 -7.84
CA LEU A 305 26.13 27.75 -7.51
C LEU A 305 25.16 28.31 -6.46
N PHE A 306 23.85 28.03 -6.56
CA PHE A 306 22.89 28.46 -5.54
C PHE A 306 23.20 27.86 -4.17
N ASN A 307 23.48 26.55 -4.10
CA ASN A 307 23.82 25.88 -2.84
C ASN A 307 25.12 26.44 -2.23
N TYR A 308 26.12 26.71 -3.08
CA TYR A 308 27.35 27.40 -2.67
C TYR A 308 27.07 28.80 -2.12
N LEU A 309 26.32 29.64 -2.84
CA LEU A 309 25.99 31.01 -2.43
C LEU A 309 25.16 31.05 -1.14
N ILE A 310 24.24 30.11 -0.95
CA ILE A 310 23.48 29.98 0.30
C ILE A 310 24.45 29.69 1.46
N LEU A 311 25.27 28.66 1.35
CA LEU A 311 26.20 28.27 2.41
C LEU A 311 27.23 29.38 2.71
N LYS A 312 27.84 29.95 1.66
CA LYS A 312 28.81 31.04 1.75
C LYS A 312 28.19 32.30 2.38
N GLY A 313 27.00 32.69 1.95
CA GLY A 313 26.27 33.84 2.50
C GLY A 313 25.88 33.69 3.97
N TYR A 314 25.58 32.46 4.43
CA TYR A 314 25.42 32.19 5.88
C TYR A 314 26.76 32.25 6.62
N LEU A 315 27.86 31.79 6.03
CA LEU A 315 29.20 31.84 6.63
C LEU A 315 29.83 33.25 6.66
N GLU A 316 29.33 34.19 5.86
CA GLU A 316 29.79 35.58 5.84
C GLU A 316 29.09 36.47 6.89
N ARG A 317 27.89 36.10 7.35
CA ARG A 317 27.16 36.83 8.39
C ARG A 317 27.72 36.55 9.78
N GLU A 318 28.22 37.59 10.44
CA GLU A 318 28.81 37.48 11.80
C GLU A 318 27.83 36.99 12.87
N GLN A 319 26.53 37.20 12.69
CA GLN A 319 25.49 36.69 13.59
C GLN A 319 25.32 35.17 13.46
N ASP A 320 25.33 34.64 12.23
CA ASP A 320 25.13 33.22 11.95
C ASP A 320 26.39 32.37 12.24
N ARG A 321 27.59 32.99 12.22
CA ARG A 321 28.83 32.36 12.72
C ARG A 321 28.76 31.94 14.19
N ARG A 322 27.89 32.55 14.99
CA ARG A 322 27.67 32.17 16.40
C ARG A 322 26.71 30.97 16.47
N MET A 323 27.23 29.80 16.08
CA MET A 323 26.54 28.52 16.24
C MET A 323 26.02 28.38 17.69
N PRO A 324 24.71 28.20 17.93
CA PRO A 324 24.14 28.15 19.29
C PRO A 324 24.46 26.85 20.06
N ALA A 325 25.26 25.95 19.48
CA ALA A 325 25.71 24.72 20.10
C ALA A 325 27.20 24.80 20.49
N PRO A 326 27.60 24.33 21.68
CA PRO A 326 29.00 24.37 22.11
C PRO A 326 29.89 23.53 21.17
N MET A 327 30.94 24.16 20.67
CA MET A 327 31.91 23.58 19.74
C MET A 327 32.64 22.40 20.38
N LYS A 328 32.28 21.16 20.01
CA LYS A 328 32.98 19.94 20.46
C LYS A 328 34.35 19.86 19.78
N GLU A 329 35.41 20.24 20.49
CA GLU A 329 36.79 20.09 20.02
C GLU A 329 37.14 18.63 19.68
N LYS A 330 37.08 18.27 18.39
CA LYS A 330 37.61 16.99 17.90
C LYS A 330 39.13 17.08 17.76
N LYS A 331 39.85 16.96 18.89
CA LYS A 331 41.32 16.82 18.91
C LYS A 331 41.74 15.51 18.23
N ARG A 332 42.01 15.57 16.92
CA ARG A 332 42.64 14.47 16.16
C ARG A 332 44.12 14.39 16.50
N THR A 333 44.51 13.44 17.34
CA THR A 333 45.91 13.09 17.57
C THR A 333 46.45 12.30 16.38
N LEU A 334 47.00 13.01 15.39
CA LEU A 334 47.72 12.43 14.27
C LEU A 334 49.01 11.77 14.79
N LYS A 335 48.97 10.45 15.00
CA LYS A 335 50.19 9.66 15.24
C LYS A 335 50.92 9.50 13.90
N PRO A 336 52.17 9.95 13.76
CA PRO A 336 52.93 9.73 12.53
C PRO A 336 53.16 8.23 12.33
N LYS A 337 52.77 7.71 11.16
CA LYS A 337 53.15 6.38 10.72
C LYS A 337 54.50 6.49 10.03
N PHE A 338 55.57 6.07 10.69
CA PHE A 338 56.87 5.92 10.04
C PHE A 338 56.79 4.75 9.06
N VAL A 339 56.77 5.05 7.76
CA VAL A 339 57.00 4.05 6.71
C VAL A 339 58.48 3.70 6.74
N LYS A 340 58.80 2.47 7.14
CA LYS A 340 60.14 1.89 6.97
C LYS A 340 60.12 0.95 5.78
N GLU A 341 60.22 1.53 4.60
CA GLU A 341 60.57 0.79 3.39
C GLU A 341 62.00 1.22 3.04
N ILE A 342 62.96 0.37 3.39
CA ILE A 342 64.36 0.58 3.06
C ILE A 342 64.51 0.07 1.62
N ILE A 343 64.62 1.01 0.69
CA ILE A 343 65.02 0.72 -0.69
C ILE A 343 66.53 0.49 -0.65
N GLU A 344 66.93 -0.77 -0.58
CA GLU A 344 68.29 -1.19 -0.97
C GLU A 344 68.29 -1.43 -2.48
N GLU A 345 68.85 -0.48 -3.23
CA GLU A 345 69.10 -0.63 -4.66
C GLU A 345 70.55 -0.29 -5.01
N LEU A 346 71.14 -1.18 -5.82
CA LEU A 346 72.34 -1.04 -6.66
C LEU A 346 73.75 -0.97 -6.04
N THR A 347 74.50 -2.06 -6.26
CA THR A 347 75.93 -2.17 -6.67
C THR A 347 76.19 -3.68 -6.86
N GLU A 348 76.94 -4.20 -7.84
CA GLU A 348 77.46 -3.67 -9.11
C GLU A 348 77.89 -4.87 -10.01
N ASP A 349 78.07 -4.63 -11.31
CA ASP A 349 78.88 -5.40 -12.29
C ASP A 349 78.49 -6.80 -12.85
N TYR A 350 78.98 -7.01 -14.08
CA TYR A 350 78.76 -8.10 -15.04
C TYR A 350 79.96 -9.06 -15.10
N ASP A 351 79.75 -10.29 -15.56
CA ASP A 351 80.69 -10.96 -16.47
C ASP A 351 80.02 -12.05 -17.34
N LEU A 352 80.51 -12.22 -18.58
CA LEU A 352 80.04 -13.15 -19.64
C LEU A 352 80.72 -14.55 -19.48
N PRO A 353 80.30 -15.68 -20.15
CA PRO A 353 79.70 -15.79 -21.50
C PRO A 353 78.65 -16.96 -21.66
N GLU A 354 78.24 -17.56 -22.81
CA GLU A 354 78.55 -17.39 -24.27
C GLU A 354 77.38 -17.74 -25.26
N VAL A 355 77.52 -18.75 -26.15
CA VAL A 355 76.81 -19.00 -27.43
C VAL A 355 75.68 -20.08 -27.40
N GLU A 356 74.88 -20.12 -28.48
CA GLU A 356 74.13 -21.28 -29.05
C GLU A 356 72.59 -21.38 -28.92
N ILE A 357 71.84 -20.26 -28.91
CA ILE A 357 70.39 -20.32 -29.24
C ILE A 357 70.02 -19.32 -30.35
N ARG A 358 70.43 -19.62 -31.58
CA ARG A 358 69.99 -18.90 -32.80
C ARG A 358 69.31 -19.81 -33.83
N ARG A 359 68.59 -20.84 -33.37
CA ARG A 359 67.81 -21.75 -34.23
C ARG A 359 66.45 -22.22 -33.70
N VAL A 360 66.03 -21.81 -32.49
CA VAL A 360 64.77 -22.26 -31.85
C VAL A 360 63.67 -21.17 -31.85
N LEU A 361 64.06 -19.89 -31.95
CA LEU A 361 63.21 -18.71 -31.74
C LEU A 361 62.06 -18.48 -32.76
N ILE A 362 61.83 -19.40 -33.70
CA ILE A 362 60.73 -19.31 -34.68
C ILE A 362 59.68 -20.43 -34.48
N GLU A 363 59.99 -21.49 -33.73
CA GLU A 363 59.00 -22.55 -33.40
C GLU A 363 58.40 -22.41 -31.98
N GLU A 364 59.11 -21.81 -31.03
CA GLU A 364 58.60 -21.64 -29.66
C GLU A 364 57.54 -20.54 -29.57
N LEU A 365 57.74 -19.39 -30.22
CA LEU A 365 56.83 -18.23 -30.15
C LEU A 365 55.37 -18.53 -30.56
N THR A 366 55.16 -19.46 -31.50
CA THR A 366 53.80 -19.91 -31.89
C THR A 366 53.21 -21.01 -31.01
N LYS A 367 54.03 -21.80 -30.31
CA LYS A 367 53.56 -22.84 -29.38
C LYS A 367 53.27 -22.25 -28.00
N GLU A 368 54.06 -21.29 -27.54
CA GLU A 368 53.85 -20.62 -26.26
C GLU A 368 52.58 -19.79 -26.24
N GLN A 369 52.26 -19.04 -27.30
CA GLN A 369 51.02 -18.25 -27.35
C GLN A 369 49.76 -19.14 -27.27
N LEU A 370 49.74 -20.25 -28.02
CA LEU A 370 48.62 -21.21 -27.97
C LEU A 370 48.51 -21.91 -26.60
N MET A 371 49.64 -22.28 -26.00
CA MET A 371 49.69 -22.88 -24.66
C MET A 371 49.30 -21.89 -23.55
N GLN A 372 49.64 -20.60 -23.68
CA GLN A 372 49.27 -19.55 -22.73
C GLN A 372 47.75 -19.29 -22.76
N GLU A 373 47.13 -19.22 -23.94
CA GLU A 373 45.67 -19.08 -24.05
C GLU A 373 44.94 -20.31 -23.53
N GLU A 374 45.36 -21.53 -23.91
CA GLU A 374 44.69 -22.75 -23.42
C GLU A 374 44.90 -22.95 -21.90
N ALA A 375 46.07 -22.56 -21.36
CA ALA A 375 46.30 -22.55 -19.92
C ALA A 375 45.47 -21.47 -19.20
N ALA A 376 45.26 -20.30 -19.81
CA ALA A 376 44.42 -19.24 -19.26
C ALA A 376 42.93 -19.64 -19.23
N GLU A 377 42.42 -20.24 -20.30
CA GLU A 377 41.05 -20.79 -20.32
C GLU A 377 40.88 -21.92 -19.31
N ARG A 378 41.80 -22.89 -19.26
CA ARG A 378 41.75 -23.98 -18.27
C ARG A 378 41.82 -23.44 -16.83
N ARG A 379 42.63 -22.39 -16.56
CA ARG A 379 42.66 -21.72 -15.25
C ARG A 379 41.34 -21.03 -14.92
N ARG A 380 40.74 -20.28 -15.84
CA ARG A 380 39.42 -19.65 -15.65
C ARG A 380 38.32 -20.68 -15.39
N LEU A 381 38.30 -21.78 -16.15
CA LEU A 381 37.29 -22.83 -16.04
C LEU A 381 37.45 -23.67 -14.76
N VAL A 382 38.69 -23.84 -14.27
CA VAL A 382 38.97 -24.40 -12.93
C VAL A 382 38.55 -23.43 -11.82
N GLU A 383 38.88 -22.14 -11.92
CA GLU A 383 38.52 -21.13 -10.93
C GLU A 383 36.99 -20.94 -10.83
N GLU A 384 36.27 -20.99 -11.95
CA GLU A 384 34.81 -20.96 -11.96
C GLU A 384 34.20 -22.23 -11.35
N ARG A 385 34.76 -23.41 -11.65
CA ARG A 385 34.36 -24.66 -10.97
C ARG A 385 34.65 -24.63 -9.47
N GLU A 386 35.75 -24.02 -9.04
CA GLU A 386 36.04 -23.84 -7.63
C GLU A 386 35.12 -22.85 -6.95
N LYS A 387 34.77 -21.72 -7.60
CA LYS A 387 33.78 -20.76 -7.09
C LYS A 387 32.41 -21.41 -6.94
N ARG A 388 31.92 -22.11 -7.98
CA ARG A 388 30.66 -22.87 -7.90
C ARG A 388 30.67 -23.92 -6.78
N LYS A 389 31.77 -24.69 -6.62
CA LYS A 389 31.92 -25.65 -5.51
C LYS A 389 31.97 -24.98 -4.13
N LYS A 390 32.64 -23.81 -4.00
CA LYS A 390 32.70 -23.05 -2.74
C LYS A 390 31.32 -22.48 -2.38
N GLU A 391 30.59 -21.92 -3.35
CA GLU A 391 29.22 -21.44 -3.17
C GLU A 391 28.25 -22.57 -2.80
N GLU A 392 28.36 -23.73 -3.44
CA GLU A 392 27.54 -24.91 -3.15
C GLU A 392 27.84 -25.49 -1.75
N GLN A 393 29.13 -25.56 -1.37
CA GLN A 393 29.53 -25.92 -0.01
C GLN A 393 29.09 -24.89 1.04
N GLU A 394 29.08 -23.60 0.70
CA GLU A 394 28.63 -22.55 1.62
C GLU A 394 27.11 -22.56 1.78
N ARG A 395 26.34 -22.77 0.71
CA ARG A 395 24.90 -23.02 0.76
C ARG A 395 24.58 -24.23 1.64
N LEU A 396 25.23 -25.37 1.41
CA LEU A 396 25.05 -26.58 2.22
C LEU A 396 25.42 -26.35 3.70
N ARG A 397 26.48 -25.59 3.98
CA ARG A 397 26.84 -25.20 5.36
C ARG A 397 25.81 -24.26 6.01
N ARG A 398 25.25 -23.31 5.26
CA ARG A 398 24.20 -22.40 5.74
C ARG A 398 22.90 -23.16 6.02
N GLU A 399 22.52 -24.10 5.16
CA GLU A 399 21.37 -24.98 5.37
C GLU A 399 21.55 -25.88 6.60
N GLN A 400 22.70 -26.56 6.73
CA GLN A 400 23.01 -27.38 7.91
C GLN A 400 23.12 -26.55 9.20
N ALA A 401 23.52 -25.27 9.13
CA ALA A 401 23.52 -24.36 10.27
C ALA A 401 22.09 -23.98 10.67
N ALA A 402 21.24 -23.62 9.72
CA ALA A 402 19.84 -23.28 9.95
C ALA A 402 19.03 -24.47 10.49
N GLU A 403 19.28 -25.69 9.99
CA GLU A 403 18.68 -26.93 10.50
C GLU A 403 19.13 -27.22 11.94
N LYS A 404 20.43 -27.06 12.24
CA LYS A 404 20.96 -27.21 13.61
C LYS A 404 20.43 -26.14 14.56
N GLU A 405 20.19 -24.92 14.11
CA GLU A 405 19.54 -23.88 14.92
C GLU A 405 18.07 -24.20 15.19
N ARG A 406 17.31 -24.64 14.18
CA ARG A 406 15.92 -25.10 14.37
C ARG A 406 15.83 -26.23 15.39
N LEU A 407 16.68 -27.26 15.26
CA LEU A 407 16.74 -28.38 16.21
C LEU A 407 17.20 -27.95 17.62
N ARG A 408 18.02 -26.89 17.73
CA ARG A 408 18.39 -26.29 19.03
C ARG A 408 17.24 -25.51 19.65
N GLN A 409 16.49 -24.74 18.86
CA GLN A 409 15.32 -23.99 19.32
C GLN A 409 14.21 -24.93 19.77
N GLU A 410 13.95 -26.00 19.02
CA GLU A 410 12.97 -27.04 19.36
C GLU A 410 13.34 -27.74 20.68
N LYS A 411 14.60 -28.20 20.83
CA LYS A 411 15.09 -28.80 22.09
C LYS A 411 15.19 -27.82 23.26
N ALA A 412 15.32 -26.52 22.99
CA ALA A 412 15.28 -25.49 24.04
C ALA A 412 13.83 -25.29 24.53
N ALA A 413 12.88 -25.16 23.60
CA ALA A 413 11.46 -25.04 23.91
C ALA A 413 10.93 -26.30 24.64
N GLU A 414 11.32 -27.50 24.21
CA GLU A 414 10.96 -28.76 24.87
C GLU A 414 11.51 -28.82 26.32
N LYS A 415 12.77 -28.45 26.53
CA LYS A 415 13.37 -28.35 27.88
C LYS A 415 12.73 -27.26 28.74
N GLU A 416 12.28 -26.17 28.15
CA GLU A 416 11.60 -25.09 28.88
C GLU A 416 10.20 -25.53 29.32
N ARG A 417 9.44 -26.22 28.45
CA ARG A 417 8.16 -26.84 28.82
C ARG A 417 8.33 -27.88 29.93
N LEU A 418 9.33 -28.75 29.84
CA LEU A 418 9.64 -29.73 30.90
C LEU A 418 10.05 -29.07 32.23
N ARG A 419 10.70 -27.89 32.20
CA ARG A 419 11.00 -27.10 33.39
C ARG A 419 9.74 -26.47 33.99
N GLN A 420 8.86 -25.92 33.17
CA GLN A 420 7.58 -25.35 33.62
C GLN A 420 6.68 -26.43 34.23
N GLU A 421 6.64 -27.62 33.62
CA GLU A 421 5.89 -28.78 34.11
C GLU A 421 6.42 -29.26 35.47
N LYS A 422 7.74 -29.46 35.61
CA LYS A 422 8.36 -29.83 36.90
C LYS A 422 8.19 -28.75 37.97
N ALA A 423 8.26 -27.47 37.62
CA ALA A 423 8.01 -26.39 38.57
C ALA A 423 6.54 -26.36 39.04
N ALA A 424 5.59 -26.68 38.16
CA ALA A 424 4.17 -26.81 38.52
C ALA A 424 3.90 -28.06 39.38
N GLU A 425 4.60 -29.17 39.11
CA GLU A 425 4.55 -30.40 39.91
C GLU A 425 5.14 -30.18 41.32
N GLU A 426 6.31 -29.54 41.43
CA GLU A 426 6.93 -29.21 42.71
C GLU A 426 6.09 -28.21 43.53
N ALA A 427 5.47 -27.23 42.86
CA ALA A 427 4.52 -26.31 43.50
C ALA A 427 3.28 -27.04 44.03
N ARG A 428 2.73 -28.01 43.28
CA ARG A 428 1.63 -28.87 43.76
C ARG A 428 2.04 -29.71 44.96
N LEU A 429 3.24 -30.32 44.94
CA LEU A 429 3.73 -31.13 46.04
C LEU A 429 3.91 -30.31 47.33
N ARG A 430 4.42 -29.08 47.23
CA ARG A 430 4.52 -28.14 48.35
C ARG A 430 3.14 -27.74 48.89
N GLN A 431 2.18 -27.48 48.01
CA GLN A 431 0.79 -27.18 48.40
C GLN A 431 0.15 -28.37 49.13
N GLU A 432 0.42 -29.60 48.69
CA GLU A 432 -0.06 -30.82 49.33
C GLU A 432 0.59 -31.08 50.68
N GLN A 433 1.90 -30.82 50.84
CA GLN A 433 2.59 -30.87 52.13
C GLN A 433 1.99 -29.89 53.15
N ILE A 434 1.77 -28.63 52.74
CA ILE A 434 1.12 -27.61 53.58
C ILE A 434 -0.30 -28.07 53.99
N ASN A 435 -1.07 -28.65 53.07
CA ASN A 435 -2.40 -29.17 53.39
C ASN A 435 -2.34 -30.37 54.37
N ARG A 436 -1.35 -31.27 54.24
CA ARG A 436 -1.16 -32.40 55.18
C ARG A 436 -0.77 -31.93 56.58
N GLU A 437 0.10 -30.92 56.72
CA GLU A 437 0.43 -30.32 58.02
C GLU A 437 -0.79 -29.66 58.69
N ILE A 438 -1.67 -29.03 57.89
CA ILE A 438 -2.95 -28.50 58.36
C ILE A 438 -3.90 -29.63 58.80
N GLU A 439 -3.99 -30.73 58.04
CA GLU A 439 -4.80 -31.89 58.45
C GLU A 439 -4.29 -32.56 59.73
N ASP A 440 -2.98 -32.77 59.88
CA ASP A 440 -2.42 -33.44 61.05
C ASP A 440 -2.52 -32.57 62.32
N THR A 441 -2.44 -31.24 62.20
CA THR A 441 -2.74 -30.34 63.33
C THR A 441 -4.22 -30.31 63.71
N ILE A 442 -5.14 -30.54 62.76
CA ILE A 442 -6.58 -30.72 63.03
C ILE A 442 -6.84 -32.09 63.68
N ARG A 443 -6.27 -33.18 63.16
CA ARG A 443 -6.37 -34.55 63.71
C ARG A 443 -5.80 -34.63 65.12
N SER A 444 -4.66 -33.99 65.38
CA SER A 444 -4.05 -33.90 66.72
C SER A 444 -5.00 -33.23 67.73
N LYS A 445 -5.67 -32.14 67.35
CA LYS A 445 -6.68 -31.47 68.20
C LYS A 445 -7.94 -32.33 68.42
N ALA A 446 -8.36 -33.11 67.43
CA ALA A 446 -9.50 -34.03 67.57
C ALA A 446 -9.18 -35.21 68.50
N LEU A 447 -8.05 -35.89 68.29
CA LEU A 447 -7.63 -37.05 69.09
C LEU A 447 -7.48 -36.71 70.58
N LYS A 448 -6.95 -35.52 70.89
CA LYS A 448 -6.82 -34.99 72.27
C LYS A 448 -8.16 -34.68 72.94
N LYS A 449 -9.24 -34.58 72.16
CA LYS A 449 -10.62 -34.36 72.60
C LYS A 449 -11.34 -35.69 72.84
N GLU A 450 -11.11 -36.68 71.98
CA GLU A 450 -11.68 -38.04 72.13
C GLU A 450 -11.02 -38.83 73.25
N LEU A 451 -9.70 -38.72 73.45
CA LEU A 451 -9.01 -39.35 74.59
C LEU A 451 -9.54 -38.89 75.96
N ARG A 452 -10.13 -37.69 76.05
CA ARG A 452 -10.81 -37.21 77.27
C ARG A 452 -12.20 -37.83 77.44
N TYR A 453 -12.90 -38.15 76.35
CA TYR A 453 -14.22 -38.76 76.37
C TYR A 453 -14.16 -40.27 76.68
N PHE A 454 -13.12 -40.96 76.21
CA PHE A 454 -12.90 -42.39 76.50
C PHE A 454 -12.50 -42.68 77.95
N ALA A 455 -11.93 -41.70 78.68
CA ALA A 455 -11.51 -41.89 80.07
C ALA A 455 -12.69 -42.02 81.05
N ASP A 456 -13.80 -41.31 80.81
CA ASP A 456 -14.93 -41.21 81.75
C ASP A 456 -15.94 -42.37 81.65
N ASN A 457 -15.84 -43.24 80.62
CA ASN A 457 -16.91 -44.20 80.26
C ASN A 457 -16.45 -45.67 80.18
N LEU A 458 -15.35 -46.04 80.86
CA LEU A 458 -14.69 -47.34 80.67
C LEU A 458 -15.44 -48.54 81.30
N GLU A 459 -16.15 -48.36 82.42
CA GLU A 459 -16.63 -49.49 83.24
C GLU A 459 -17.83 -50.27 82.66
N LYS A 460 -18.64 -49.67 81.77
CA LYS A 460 -19.88 -50.30 81.27
C LYS A 460 -19.72 -51.20 80.03
N ASN A 461 -18.57 -51.18 79.36
CA ASN A 461 -18.41 -51.85 78.06
C ASN A 461 -17.83 -53.27 78.13
N LEU A 462 -17.61 -53.82 79.34
CA LEU A 462 -17.24 -55.24 79.52
C LEU A 462 -18.38 -56.20 79.14
N GLU A 463 -19.64 -55.80 79.32
CA GLU A 463 -20.83 -56.60 78.97
C GLU A 463 -21.11 -56.61 77.45
N ALA A 464 -20.67 -55.58 76.71
CA ALA A 464 -20.86 -55.48 75.26
C ALA A 464 -19.97 -56.43 74.44
N ARG A 465 -19.28 -57.39 75.07
CA ARG A 465 -18.67 -58.54 74.38
C ARG A 465 -19.71 -59.44 73.71
N GLU A 466 -20.94 -59.50 74.21
CA GLU A 466 -22.04 -60.19 73.53
C GLU A 466 -22.53 -59.41 72.28
N ALA A 467 -22.45 -58.08 72.31
CA ALA A 467 -22.69 -57.24 71.13
C ALA A 467 -21.63 -57.44 70.02
N ALA A 468 -20.51 -58.11 70.29
CA ALA A 468 -19.56 -58.52 69.24
C ALA A 468 -20.16 -59.57 68.27
N ALA A 469 -21.23 -60.27 68.64
CA ALA A 469 -22.00 -61.08 67.70
C ALA A 469 -22.87 -60.20 66.78
N GLN A 470 -23.47 -59.13 67.31
CA GLN A 470 -24.18 -58.12 66.49
C GLN A 470 -23.22 -57.35 65.59
N LYS A 471 -21.94 -57.16 65.98
CA LYS A 471 -20.92 -56.53 65.12
C LYS A 471 -20.75 -57.21 63.77
N LYS A 472 -20.85 -58.54 63.66
CA LYS A 472 -20.75 -59.22 62.34
C LYS A 472 -21.97 -59.00 61.43
N ALA A 473 -23.14 -58.76 62.01
CA ALA A 473 -24.33 -58.36 61.25
C ALA A 473 -24.34 -56.86 60.94
N ALA A 474 -23.68 -56.05 61.78
CA ALA A 474 -23.42 -54.64 61.52
C ALA A 474 -22.36 -54.46 60.43
N GLU A 475 -21.24 -55.21 60.44
CA GLU A 475 -20.15 -55.14 59.45
C GLU A 475 -20.66 -55.30 58.00
N LEU A 476 -21.66 -56.15 57.76
CA LEU A 476 -22.29 -56.30 56.44
C LEU A 476 -23.14 -55.08 56.03
N LYS A 477 -23.81 -54.43 56.98
CA LYS A 477 -24.53 -53.16 56.74
C LYS A 477 -23.60 -51.96 56.65
N GLU A 478 -22.53 -51.94 57.44
CA GLU A 478 -21.45 -50.95 57.36
C GLU A 478 -20.73 -51.08 56.01
N PHE A 479 -20.66 -52.25 55.38
CA PHE A 479 -20.14 -52.40 54.02
C PHE A 479 -21.11 -51.85 52.95
N GLU A 480 -22.43 -52.07 53.09
CA GLU A 480 -23.44 -51.46 52.20
C GLU A 480 -23.55 -49.93 52.38
N ASP A 481 -23.48 -49.44 53.61
CA ASP A 481 -23.53 -48.01 53.92
C ASP A 481 -22.20 -47.32 53.59
N ALA A 482 -21.05 -47.99 53.71
CA ALA A 482 -19.77 -47.52 53.18
C ALA A 482 -19.76 -47.48 51.64
N ALA A 483 -20.38 -48.45 50.96
CA ALA A 483 -20.55 -48.41 49.50
C ALA A 483 -21.42 -47.24 49.06
N LYS A 484 -22.56 -46.99 49.73
CA LYS A 484 -23.40 -45.81 49.48
C LYS A 484 -22.70 -44.49 49.82
N LEU A 485 -21.90 -44.44 50.87
CA LEU A 485 -21.05 -43.28 51.19
C LEU A 485 -19.97 -43.05 50.12
N LEU A 486 -19.47 -44.11 49.49
CA LEU A 486 -18.53 -44.01 48.36
C LEU A 486 -19.25 -43.49 47.11
N GLU A 487 -20.44 -44.01 46.77
CA GLU A 487 -21.28 -43.49 45.68
C GLU A 487 -21.69 -42.03 45.91
N GLU A 488 -22.12 -41.65 47.12
CA GLU A 488 -22.39 -40.24 47.46
C GLU A 488 -21.12 -39.38 47.37
N ALA A 489 -19.95 -39.90 47.77
CA ALA A 489 -18.69 -39.16 47.65
C ALA A 489 -18.25 -38.99 46.19
N GLU A 490 -18.48 -39.98 45.32
CA GLU A 490 -18.24 -39.88 43.88
C GLU A 490 -19.24 -38.95 43.20
N GLN A 491 -20.53 -39.01 43.55
CA GLN A 491 -21.53 -38.05 43.08
C GLN A 491 -21.21 -36.62 43.53
N ARG A 492 -20.78 -36.42 44.79
CA ARG A 492 -20.33 -35.10 45.27
C ARG A 492 -19.04 -34.63 44.58
N LYS A 493 -18.13 -35.53 44.18
CA LYS A 493 -16.97 -35.18 43.33
C LYS A 493 -17.40 -34.78 41.93
N LEU A 494 -18.30 -35.52 41.29
CA LEU A 494 -18.86 -35.19 39.97
C LEU A 494 -19.63 -33.86 40.00
N GLU A 495 -20.43 -33.60 41.04
CA GLU A 495 -21.07 -32.30 41.24
C GLU A 495 -20.06 -31.17 41.50
N ALA A 496 -18.99 -31.43 42.26
CA ALA A 496 -17.93 -30.44 42.48
C ALA A 496 -17.19 -30.13 41.17
N GLU A 497 -16.85 -31.13 40.36
CA GLU A 497 -16.26 -30.95 39.04
C GLU A 497 -17.21 -30.22 38.08
N GLU A 498 -18.52 -30.51 38.10
CA GLU A 498 -19.53 -29.77 37.34
C GLU A 498 -19.59 -28.30 37.76
N ARG A 499 -19.56 -28.01 39.07
CA ARG A 499 -19.55 -26.65 39.62
C ARG A 499 -18.25 -25.92 39.29
N GLU A 500 -17.11 -26.61 39.28
CA GLU A 500 -15.81 -26.07 38.87
C GLU A 500 -15.78 -25.79 37.36
N LYS A 501 -16.25 -26.72 36.52
CA LYS A 501 -16.40 -26.53 35.06
C LYS A 501 -17.36 -25.37 34.75
N LYS A 502 -18.45 -25.19 35.51
CA LYS A 502 -19.35 -24.02 35.43
C LYS A 502 -18.63 -22.73 35.80
N ARG A 503 -17.92 -22.67 36.93
CA ARG A 503 -17.10 -21.50 37.33
C ARG A 503 -16.04 -21.13 36.29
N ILE A 504 -15.28 -22.11 35.78
CA ILE A 504 -14.27 -21.88 34.73
C ILE A 504 -14.93 -21.36 33.44
N LYS A 505 -16.14 -21.83 33.10
CA LYS A 505 -16.90 -21.33 31.94
C LYS A 505 -17.40 -19.90 32.15
N GLU A 506 -17.94 -19.59 33.32
CA GLU A 506 -18.39 -18.24 33.69
C GLU A 506 -17.23 -17.24 33.73
N GLU A 507 -16.08 -17.63 34.28
CA GLU A 507 -14.87 -16.81 34.33
C GLU A 507 -14.27 -16.59 32.93
N ARG A 508 -14.24 -17.63 32.08
CA ARG A 508 -13.90 -17.48 30.65
C ARG A 508 -14.86 -16.57 29.90
N GLU A 509 -16.16 -16.63 30.16
CA GLU A 509 -17.12 -15.68 29.58
C GLU A 509 -16.91 -14.26 30.10
N ARG A 510 -16.60 -14.08 31.39
CA ARG A 510 -16.30 -12.77 31.98
C ARG A 510 -15.07 -12.14 31.33
N ILE A 511 -13.96 -12.88 31.23
CA ILE A 511 -12.73 -12.46 30.53
C ILE A 511 -13.01 -12.18 29.04
N ARG A 512 -13.87 -12.96 28.38
CA ARG A 512 -14.26 -12.71 26.98
C ARG A 512 -15.05 -11.41 26.82
N ARG A 513 -16.04 -11.15 27.69
CA ARG A 513 -16.83 -9.91 27.69
C ARG A 513 -15.96 -8.70 28.01
N GLU A 514 -15.05 -8.82 28.97
CA GLU A 514 -14.09 -7.77 29.33
C GLU A 514 -13.13 -7.44 28.18
N LYS A 515 -12.59 -8.46 27.48
CA LYS A 515 -11.81 -8.27 26.25
C LYS A 515 -12.63 -7.64 25.12
N GLN A 516 -13.90 -8.02 24.95
CA GLN A 516 -14.78 -7.39 23.96
C GLN A 516 -15.05 -5.91 24.28
N LEU A 517 -15.34 -5.58 25.55
CA LEU A 517 -15.50 -4.20 26.01
C LEU A 517 -14.21 -3.38 25.86
N ALA A 518 -13.04 -3.98 26.10
CA ALA A 518 -11.75 -3.32 25.88
C ALA A 518 -11.50 -3.03 24.38
N ILE A 519 -11.81 -3.99 23.49
CA ILE A 519 -11.72 -3.78 22.03
C ILE A 519 -12.72 -2.73 21.56
N GLU A 520 -13.94 -2.71 22.11
CA GLU A 520 -14.95 -1.72 21.75
C GLU A 520 -14.57 -0.31 22.23
N ARG A 521 -14.01 -0.18 23.45
CA ARG A 521 -13.46 1.09 23.95
C ARG A 521 -12.29 1.57 23.08
N ALA A 522 -11.34 0.70 22.77
CA ALA A 522 -10.21 1.05 21.90
C ALA A 522 -10.68 1.53 20.51
N ARG A 523 -11.70 0.88 19.93
CA ARG A 523 -12.31 1.33 18.67
C ARG A 523 -13.02 2.68 18.79
N ARG A 524 -13.72 2.94 19.90
CA ARG A 524 -14.37 4.24 20.16
C ARG A 524 -13.33 5.36 20.30
N GLU A 525 -12.27 5.14 21.09
CA GLU A 525 -11.14 6.06 21.23
C GLU A 525 -10.43 6.31 19.89
N GLU A 526 -10.28 5.28 19.05
CA GLU A 526 -9.72 5.40 17.69
C GLU A 526 -10.62 6.23 16.77
N THR A 527 -11.95 6.00 16.79
CA THR A 527 -12.90 6.81 16.02
C THR A 527 -12.96 8.26 16.50
N GLU A 528 -12.94 8.50 17.82
CA GLU A 528 -12.92 9.85 18.40
C GLU A 528 -11.62 10.60 18.03
N ARG A 529 -10.47 9.92 18.01
CA ARG A 529 -9.20 10.50 17.52
C ARG A 529 -9.25 10.84 16.03
N LEU A 530 -9.83 9.96 15.20
CA LEU A 530 -10.03 10.21 13.77
C LEU A 530 -10.98 11.39 13.52
N GLU A 531 -12.05 11.51 14.29
CA GLU A 531 -12.97 12.66 14.22
C GLU A 531 -12.30 13.96 14.70
N GLN A 532 -11.51 13.93 15.77
CA GLN A 532 -10.72 15.08 16.22
C GLN A 532 -9.67 15.51 15.18
N GLN A 533 -8.95 14.57 14.56
CA GLN A 533 -8.03 14.88 13.46
C GLN A 533 -8.75 15.47 12.26
N ARG A 534 -9.91 14.93 11.88
CA ARG A 534 -10.74 15.46 10.78
C ARG A 534 -11.29 16.85 11.08
N GLN A 535 -11.71 17.13 12.33
CA GLN A 535 -12.12 18.47 12.75
C GLN A 535 -10.94 19.44 12.77
N ALA A 536 -9.75 19.02 13.20
CA ALA A 536 -8.55 19.84 13.15
C ALA A 536 -8.15 20.19 11.70
N GLN A 537 -8.17 19.22 10.78
CA GLN A 537 -7.93 19.44 9.34
C GLN A 537 -8.96 20.39 8.74
N LEU A 538 -10.25 20.22 9.03
CA LEU A 538 -11.30 21.13 8.54
C LEU A 538 -11.14 22.55 9.12
N ALA A 539 -10.68 22.69 10.36
CA ALA A 539 -10.40 23.99 10.97
C ALA A 539 -9.15 24.67 10.37
N GLU A 540 -8.11 23.90 10.04
CA GLU A 540 -6.91 24.37 9.35
C GLU A 540 -7.23 24.79 7.90
N GLU A 541 -8.00 23.99 7.16
CA GLU A 541 -8.44 24.32 5.81
C GLU A 541 -9.34 25.58 5.81
N ALA A 542 -10.27 25.69 6.75
CA ALA A 542 -11.10 26.89 6.91
C ALA A 542 -10.28 28.13 7.28
N ARG A 543 -9.17 27.97 8.02
CA ARG A 543 -8.24 29.06 8.31
C ARG A 543 -7.45 29.47 7.07
N LEU A 544 -6.90 28.51 6.32
CA LEU A 544 -6.18 28.77 5.06
C LEU A 544 -7.07 29.49 4.05
N ARG A 545 -8.32 29.04 3.86
CA ARG A 545 -9.30 29.72 3.00
C ARG A 545 -9.55 31.17 3.42
N ARG A 546 -9.70 31.46 4.72
CA ARG A 546 -9.83 32.84 5.22
C ARG A 546 -8.58 33.68 5.00
N GLU A 547 -7.39 33.10 5.14
CA GLU A 547 -6.12 33.78 4.85
C GLU A 547 -5.96 34.05 3.34
N GLU A 548 -6.46 33.17 2.46
CA GLU A 548 -6.50 33.37 1.00
C GLU A 548 -7.55 34.42 0.60
N GLU A 549 -8.78 34.35 1.12
CA GLU A 549 -9.83 35.36 0.91
C GLU A 549 -9.34 36.75 1.32
N ALA A 550 -8.70 36.89 2.48
CA ALA A 550 -8.12 38.14 2.95
C ALA A 550 -6.92 38.62 2.09
N ARG A 551 -6.20 37.72 1.41
CA ARG A 551 -5.17 38.10 0.42
C ARG A 551 -5.80 38.58 -0.88
N LEU A 552 -6.81 37.88 -1.38
CA LEU A 552 -7.55 38.25 -2.60
C LEU A 552 -8.26 39.59 -2.43
N GLU A 553 -8.86 39.86 -1.27
CA GLU A 553 -9.49 41.15 -0.99
C GLU A 553 -8.47 42.29 -0.93
N LYS A 554 -7.29 42.08 -0.32
CA LYS A 554 -6.18 43.06 -0.38
C LYS A 554 -5.70 43.34 -1.80
N ILE A 555 -5.60 42.31 -2.65
CA ILE A 555 -5.25 42.48 -4.07
C ILE A 555 -6.35 43.29 -4.77
N ARG A 556 -7.63 42.97 -4.55
CA ARG A 556 -8.76 43.69 -5.16
C ARG A 556 -8.80 45.16 -4.77
N VAL A 557 -8.59 45.48 -3.49
CA VAL A 557 -8.51 46.87 -3.01
C VAL A 557 -7.32 47.60 -3.65
N ALA A 558 -6.15 46.98 -3.74
CA ALA A 558 -4.99 47.58 -4.40
C ALA A 558 -5.19 47.81 -5.92
N GLU A 559 -5.94 46.93 -6.60
CA GLU A 559 -6.33 47.12 -8.00
C GLU A 559 -7.38 48.23 -8.15
N GLU A 560 -8.39 48.29 -7.27
CA GLU A 560 -9.39 49.37 -7.23
C GLU A 560 -8.72 50.75 -6.99
N GLU A 561 -7.78 50.85 -6.05
CA GLU A 561 -6.98 52.05 -5.80
C GLU A 561 -6.12 52.45 -7.01
N ARG A 562 -5.45 51.48 -7.65
CA ARG A 562 -4.63 51.74 -8.85
C ARG A 562 -5.47 52.20 -10.03
N MET A 563 -6.66 51.62 -10.22
CA MET A 563 -7.61 52.06 -11.25
C MET A 563 -8.19 53.45 -10.94
N ALA A 564 -8.40 53.78 -9.67
CA ALA A 564 -8.81 55.13 -9.26
C ALA A 564 -7.69 56.18 -9.49
N GLN A 565 -6.42 55.82 -9.27
CA GLN A 565 -5.28 56.67 -9.62
C GLN A 565 -5.19 56.91 -11.13
N LEU A 566 -5.30 55.86 -11.95
CA LEU A 566 -5.28 55.98 -13.41
C LEU A 566 -6.42 56.87 -13.94
N ARG A 567 -7.63 56.77 -13.37
CA ARG A 567 -8.74 57.67 -13.71
C ARG A 567 -8.42 59.13 -13.35
N ARG A 568 -7.93 59.39 -12.14
CA ARG A 568 -7.51 60.76 -11.73
C ARG A 568 -6.43 61.34 -12.64
N GLU A 569 -5.49 60.52 -13.12
CA GLU A 569 -4.50 60.95 -14.10
C GLU A 569 -5.11 61.25 -15.47
N GLN A 570 -6.13 60.50 -15.92
CA GLN A 570 -6.86 60.80 -17.15
C GLN A 570 -7.68 62.09 -17.00
N ASP A 571 -8.46 62.22 -15.92
CA ASP A 571 -9.24 63.43 -15.61
C ASP A 571 -8.34 64.68 -15.55
N ALA A 572 -7.13 64.56 -14.99
CA ALA A 572 -6.14 65.64 -14.95
C ALA A 572 -5.57 65.99 -16.34
N LYS A 573 -5.32 64.99 -17.21
CA LYS A 573 -4.87 65.20 -18.60
C LYS A 573 -5.96 65.85 -19.45
N ASP A 574 -7.21 65.40 -19.30
CA ASP A 574 -8.36 65.95 -20.03
C ASP A 574 -8.73 67.37 -19.56
N SER A 575 -8.57 67.65 -18.26
CA SER A 575 -8.65 69.00 -17.69
C SER A 575 -7.55 69.91 -18.25
N ALA A 576 -6.30 69.46 -18.29
CA ALA A 576 -5.21 70.22 -18.89
C ALA A 576 -5.43 70.49 -20.40
N ALA A 577 -5.95 69.51 -21.14
CA ALA A 577 -6.30 69.67 -22.55
C ALA A 577 -7.44 70.67 -22.76
N THR A 578 -8.47 70.66 -21.91
CA THR A 578 -9.57 71.64 -21.99
C THR A 578 -9.12 73.06 -21.61
N VAL A 579 -8.18 73.23 -20.67
CA VAL A 579 -7.56 74.54 -20.39
C VAL A 579 -6.83 75.09 -21.62
N ILE A 580 -6.07 74.27 -22.34
CA ILE A 580 -5.38 74.70 -23.60
C ILE A 580 -6.41 75.11 -24.67
N TYR A 581 -7.49 74.35 -24.83
CA TYR A 581 -8.57 74.70 -25.76
C TYR A 581 -9.28 76.00 -25.39
N LEU A 582 -9.56 76.22 -24.09
CA LEU A 582 -10.17 77.45 -23.59
C LEU A 582 -9.26 78.66 -23.86
N ASP A 583 -7.95 78.55 -23.64
CA ASP A 583 -7.00 79.63 -23.91
C ASP A 583 -6.96 79.99 -25.41
N GLN A 584 -6.94 79.00 -26.30
CA GLN A 584 -7.05 79.23 -27.76
C GLN A 584 -8.36 79.93 -28.16
N VAL A 585 -9.48 79.54 -27.56
CA VAL A 585 -10.78 80.19 -27.79
C VAL A 585 -10.79 81.62 -27.24
N THR A 586 -10.18 81.88 -26.08
CA THR A 586 -10.03 83.22 -25.50
C THR A 586 -9.17 84.12 -26.38
N ILE A 587 -8.04 83.63 -26.91
CA ILE A 587 -7.20 84.35 -27.89
C ILE A 587 -8.02 84.69 -29.15
N PHE A 588 -8.80 83.74 -29.66
CA PHE A 588 -9.65 83.96 -30.84
C PHE A 588 -10.75 85.00 -30.59
N LEU A 589 -11.43 84.94 -29.44
CA LEU A 589 -12.48 85.90 -29.05
C LEU A 589 -11.91 87.31 -28.87
N ASN A 590 -10.74 87.45 -28.25
CA ASN A 590 -10.06 88.74 -28.06
C ASN A 590 -9.61 89.36 -29.41
N ALA A 591 -9.24 88.54 -30.39
CA ALA A 591 -8.87 89.00 -31.74
C ALA A 591 -10.08 89.21 -32.68
N LEU A 592 -11.29 88.79 -32.28
CA LEU A 592 -12.49 88.86 -33.12
C LEU A 592 -12.88 90.29 -33.54
N PRO A 593 -12.87 91.31 -32.65
CA PRO A 593 -13.28 92.68 -33.02
C PRO A 593 -12.36 93.29 -34.07
N GLN A 594 -11.04 93.12 -33.91
CA GLN A 594 -10.03 93.60 -34.86
C GLN A 594 -10.16 92.92 -36.22
N ARG A 595 -10.42 91.60 -36.26
CA ARG A 595 -10.68 90.87 -37.50
C ARG A 595 -11.98 91.28 -38.20
N LEU A 596 -13.02 91.65 -37.43
CA LEU A 596 -14.26 92.19 -37.99
C LEU A 596 -14.06 93.58 -38.57
N GLN A 597 -13.30 94.46 -37.90
CA GLN A 597 -12.91 95.77 -38.40
C GLN A 597 -12.11 95.65 -39.71
N LEU A 598 -11.03 94.86 -39.73
CA LEU A 598 -10.23 94.63 -40.94
C LEU A 598 -11.09 94.11 -42.12
N ARG A 599 -12.03 93.19 -41.87
CA ARG A 599 -12.94 92.69 -42.92
C ARG A 599 -13.92 93.77 -43.41
N GLN A 600 -14.37 94.67 -42.54
CA GLN A 600 -15.20 95.81 -42.92
C GLN A 600 -14.40 96.84 -43.74
N GLU A 601 -13.15 97.11 -43.36
CA GLU A 601 -12.22 97.97 -44.10
C GLU A 601 -11.88 97.39 -45.48
N GLU A 602 -11.63 96.08 -45.58
CA GLU A 602 -11.46 95.39 -46.88
C GLU A 602 -12.73 95.48 -47.73
N ALA A 603 -13.91 95.24 -47.16
CA ALA A 603 -15.18 95.37 -47.88
C ALA A 603 -15.43 96.82 -48.36
N GLN A 604 -15.08 97.82 -47.54
CA GLN A 604 -15.15 99.23 -47.93
C GLN A 604 -14.14 99.57 -49.04
N ARG A 605 -12.90 99.07 -48.98
CA ARG A 605 -11.90 99.22 -50.07
C ARG A 605 -12.38 98.58 -51.36
N ILE A 606 -12.91 97.36 -51.31
CA ILE A 606 -13.47 96.67 -52.49
C ILE A 606 -14.65 97.46 -53.06
N HIS A 607 -15.50 98.03 -52.21
CA HIS A 607 -16.62 98.86 -52.66
C HIS A 607 -16.14 100.19 -53.26
N GLN A 608 -15.11 100.83 -52.70
CA GLN A 608 -14.46 102.02 -53.27
C GLN A 608 -13.83 101.70 -54.64
N GLU A 609 -13.06 100.61 -54.77
CA GLU A 609 -12.54 100.16 -56.07
C GLU A 609 -13.65 99.89 -57.09
N GLN A 610 -14.79 99.32 -56.66
CA GLN A 610 -15.95 99.12 -57.53
C GLN A 610 -16.55 100.45 -57.98
N GLN A 611 -16.76 101.40 -57.07
CA GLN A 611 -17.24 102.74 -57.39
C GLN A 611 -16.27 103.50 -58.31
N GLU A 612 -14.96 103.40 -58.08
CA GLU A 612 -13.95 103.99 -58.98
C GLU A 612 -14.00 103.35 -60.37
N ARG A 613 -14.09 102.02 -60.47
CA ARG A 613 -14.25 101.32 -61.76
C ARG A 613 -15.57 101.67 -62.45
N GLU A 614 -16.66 101.94 -61.72
CA GLU A 614 -17.92 102.41 -62.28
C GLU A 614 -17.86 103.87 -62.73
N MET A 615 -17.25 104.75 -61.94
CA MET A 615 -16.95 106.14 -62.32
C MET A 615 -16.04 106.20 -63.55
N GLU A 616 -15.06 105.30 -63.66
CA GLU A 616 -14.20 105.19 -64.83
C GLU A 616 -14.97 104.66 -66.05
N ARG A 617 -15.88 103.70 -65.87
CA ARG A 617 -16.82 103.26 -66.92
C ARG A 617 -17.75 104.39 -67.36
N GLN A 618 -18.29 105.19 -66.44
CA GLN A 618 -19.13 106.35 -66.75
C GLN A 618 -18.33 107.44 -67.48
N ARG A 619 -17.10 107.74 -67.08
CA ARG A 619 -16.17 108.60 -67.84
C ARG A 619 -15.94 108.07 -69.27
N ARG A 620 -15.67 106.77 -69.42
CA ARG A 620 -15.50 106.12 -70.73
C ARG A 620 -16.79 106.09 -71.56
N GLN A 621 -17.97 106.10 -70.93
CA GLN A 621 -19.26 106.22 -71.61
C GLN A 621 -19.58 107.67 -72.02
N LEU A 622 -19.28 108.67 -71.20
CA LEU A 622 -19.36 110.09 -71.56
C LEU A 622 -18.45 110.41 -72.76
N PHE A 623 -17.23 109.84 -72.78
CA PHE A 623 -16.32 109.90 -73.93
C PHE A 623 -16.80 109.10 -75.18
N ARG A 624 -17.84 108.26 -75.07
CA ARG A 624 -18.42 107.50 -76.20
C ARG A 624 -19.80 107.98 -76.63
N GLY A 625 -20.51 108.74 -75.79
CA GLY A 625 -21.71 109.49 -76.16
C GLY A 625 -21.40 110.66 -77.09
N VAL A 626 -20.17 111.18 -77.03
CA VAL A 626 -19.66 112.21 -77.94
C VAL A 626 -18.92 111.56 -79.13
N PHE A 627 -19.64 111.44 -80.24
CA PHE A 627 -19.05 111.50 -81.59
C PHE A 627 -19.83 112.48 -82.51
N ARG A 628 -20.83 113.14 -81.91
CA ARG A 628 -22.05 113.68 -82.50
C ARG A 628 -22.57 114.70 -81.48
N ASN A 629 -22.80 115.97 -81.76
CA ASN A 629 -22.74 116.69 -83.05
C ASN A 629 -21.37 116.68 -83.75
#